data_AF-A0A0F2TEA0-F1
#
_entry.id   AF-A0A0F2TEA0-F1
#
_cell.length_a   1.000
_cell.length_b   1.000
_cell.length_c   1.000
_cell.angle_alpha   90.00
_cell.angle_beta   90.00
_cell.angle_gamma   90.00
#
_symmetry.space_group_name_H-M   'P 1'
#
loop_
_entity.id
_entity.type
_entity.pdbx_description
1 polymer ?
#
loop_
_entity_poly.entity_id
_entity_poly.type
_entity_poly.pdbx_seq_one_letter_code
_entity_poly.pdbx_strand_id
1 'polypeptide(L)'
;MNGTAQLAVPCRLVALKVLLGPESGLTTLEDLVARAIAAGRTTVESQVDLFRLPERIIVDVVHSLWSKGHILVRFDSGDLELADGARDMLTEGGLRDAATVQETRRFLFEPVTGQLFPEWRGKRFAPEGSLELPAHQGVTEADLSAGDLLEAVQAAIRHDRRRRGFRQNVLDVGFGSPVLRPPEELRWLSVRLAVRVDTARDVLSVTLIDDEHMWGMRARQRMAEHLAGLAEEQPDHEFVRKLNGRADRGLVPAETLDRLLDQLLAQIATLPGKRVDQIDEAQQRLERLAAGVEERIVDADRGRAGVVLVERAAGYLWAVEELIRSATTQLVVSSPLIRYSTLNALLPALTDRLAKGVGLVLLWGRSAADTLPTPVRTALNELKARYPTQVLFEDRSAQTDACLVVQDATRALFGSQSPLHADLANDQGEIGVLVEPAADGPAAPRCVADALLWARKAYPFAADGARIQLQPDGAEDGAGARRRARGANAPEPWPTPDKSLADEAAVRLWAESWAEYHTAVLDSLARSTGGTPSVELVRDSAHRDLISSALTTRSRRLAVTDDRIDPRVANDLMARRVRDVAAGGASVHLVHPQTHVSGKIGKAFAELLTAQEAGIHVQRRRAGVRAVLSDDSVLLGSFSPLSEGPRGNAAGRVGQVGIHVRGVDFADAFAAALGIPPGPGRPGVPTPRPGAPAAPGRSRAARSVALPLLEQARRAAGRDGFASVIGERIGELDDPWAVLDRWENARVPAAELRRGVAVVLGRDDDGAIDDGAGTGTGAGPGVEPAPEPAPEAEDGAEDGAEPVVPPRERWTVWLVADAWRRRAFVEAAVVGRLLTDPAAAAACAAATGLEVGPLKDLLVDSALILAEGGSPARAVGAVAGMAETLLWGGPEGSEVIGMLAGALPDRWRRLGALAAEREPGRPLPMKAFTAAMAHAADRAAAETAWADLAGQIDHIERLRGRFDFDAGQAMHDGLFGPRGLLVDIRAAARDGQLRPSLEPALPRNVRRHLDELVAAAGKAPIAWRSQLTFQRRIESIVRTARELAATEAESEVSLTAPQELQYCRRLGAELATSWDELFSEAGGVTEPYGLPMIAFLERLRPLFDWSREQW
;
A
#
# COMPACT_ATOMS: atom_id res chain seq x y z
N MET A 1 21.39 17.28 -16.03
CA MET A 1 21.20 15.84 -15.75
C MET A 1 22.51 15.13 -16.09
N ASN A 2 23.54 15.33 -15.27
CA ASN A 2 24.75 14.50 -15.35
C ASN A 2 24.40 13.13 -14.73
N GLY A 3 25.11 12.05 -15.07
CA GLY A 3 24.89 10.73 -14.46
C GLY A 3 24.00 9.74 -15.22
N THR A 4 23.45 10.08 -16.40
CA THR A 4 22.76 9.10 -17.27
C THR A 4 23.46 8.92 -18.61
N ALA A 5 23.53 7.69 -19.09
CA ALA A 5 24.17 7.32 -20.35
C ALA A 5 23.28 6.36 -21.16
N GLN A 6 23.32 6.47 -22.48
CA GLN A 6 22.73 5.48 -23.38
C GLN A 6 23.79 4.46 -23.80
N LEU A 7 23.50 3.18 -23.59
CA LEU A 7 24.33 2.02 -23.96
C LEU A 7 23.72 1.33 -25.19
N ALA A 8 24.56 0.98 -26.15
CA ALA A 8 24.21 0.08 -27.26
C ALA A 8 24.80 -1.29 -26.97
N VAL A 9 23.92 -2.26 -26.70
CA VAL A 9 24.29 -3.64 -26.38
C VAL A 9 24.22 -4.49 -27.64
N PRO A 10 25.30 -5.17 -28.04
CA PRO A 10 25.28 -6.09 -29.17
C PRO A 10 24.51 -7.36 -28.79
N CYS A 11 23.46 -7.68 -29.54
CA CYS A 11 22.62 -8.85 -29.38
C CYS A 11 22.66 -9.72 -30.65
N ARG A 12 22.53 -11.04 -30.47
CA ARG A 12 22.44 -11.99 -31.60
C ARG A 12 20.98 -12.20 -31.96
N LEU A 13 20.65 -12.21 -33.24
CA LEU A 13 19.30 -12.56 -33.69
C LEU A 13 19.17 -14.08 -33.74
N VAL A 14 18.26 -14.63 -32.93
CA VAL A 14 18.05 -16.08 -32.78
C VAL A 14 16.63 -16.47 -33.19
N ALA A 15 16.47 -17.64 -33.81
CA ALA A 15 15.17 -18.16 -34.22
C ALA A 15 14.75 -19.32 -33.30
N LEU A 16 13.65 -19.13 -32.59
CA LEU A 16 13.09 -20.11 -31.65
C LEU A 16 11.81 -20.71 -32.23
N LYS A 17 11.64 -22.02 -32.08
CA LYS A 17 10.36 -22.69 -32.27
C LYS A 17 9.55 -22.52 -31.00
N VAL A 18 8.42 -21.84 -31.10
CA VAL A 18 7.52 -21.52 -29.99
C VAL A 18 6.23 -22.27 -30.21
N LEU A 19 5.82 -23.09 -29.24
CA LEU A 19 4.52 -23.72 -29.22
C LEU A 19 3.53 -22.77 -28.53
N LEU A 20 2.60 -22.22 -29.31
CA LEU A 20 1.61 -21.25 -28.85
C LEU A 20 0.27 -21.96 -28.62
N GLY A 21 -0.36 -21.71 -27.47
CA GLY A 21 -1.74 -22.11 -27.19
C GLY A 21 -2.67 -20.89 -27.07
N PRO A 22 -4.00 -21.09 -27.07
CA PRO A 22 -4.97 -20.01 -26.96
C PRO A 22 -4.89 -19.29 -25.59
N GLU A 23 -5.22 -17.98 -25.56
CA GLU A 23 -5.33 -17.17 -24.32
C GLU A 23 -6.36 -17.76 -23.35
N SER A 24 -7.46 -18.28 -23.90
CA SER A 24 -8.50 -19.05 -23.23
C SER A 24 -8.76 -20.32 -24.04
N GLY A 25 -8.26 -21.44 -23.54
CA GLY A 25 -8.58 -22.78 -24.02
C GLY A 25 -8.50 -23.76 -22.86
N LEU A 26 -8.77 -25.02 -23.15
CA LEU A 26 -8.88 -26.03 -22.11
C LEU A 26 -7.51 -26.38 -21.53
N THR A 27 -7.38 -26.31 -20.21
CA THR A 27 -6.19 -26.81 -19.51
C THR A 27 -6.07 -28.33 -19.68
N THR A 28 -4.90 -28.91 -19.36
CA THR A 28 -4.76 -30.39 -19.36
C THR A 28 -5.83 -31.08 -18.55
N LEU A 29 -6.14 -30.51 -17.39
CA LEU A 29 -7.12 -31.08 -16.49
C LEU A 29 -8.54 -30.91 -17.03
N GLU A 30 -8.85 -29.76 -17.62
CA GLU A 30 -10.16 -29.53 -18.26
C GLU A 30 -10.41 -30.44 -19.47
N ASP A 31 -9.41 -30.69 -20.32
CA ASP A 31 -9.52 -31.65 -21.44
C ASP A 31 -9.71 -33.09 -20.92
N LEU A 32 -8.96 -33.48 -19.88
CA LEU A 32 -9.09 -34.80 -19.28
C LEU A 32 -10.46 -34.99 -18.60
N VAL A 33 -10.96 -33.97 -17.88
CA VAL A 33 -12.30 -33.99 -17.28
C VAL A 33 -13.37 -34.03 -18.36
N ALA A 34 -13.25 -33.25 -19.44
CA ALA A 34 -14.16 -33.33 -20.59
C ALA A 34 -14.17 -34.72 -21.24
N ARG A 35 -13.00 -35.35 -21.43
CA ARG A 35 -12.90 -36.74 -21.92
C ARG A 35 -13.49 -37.76 -20.96
N ALA A 36 -13.32 -37.56 -19.65
CA ALA A 36 -13.92 -38.43 -18.64
C ALA A 36 -15.45 -38.31 -18.66
N ILE A 37 -16.00 -37.11 -18.84
CA ILE A 37 -17.44 -36.88 -19.06
C ILE A 37 -17.90 -37.58 -20.35
N ALA A 38 -17.15 -37.46 -21.46
CA ALA A 38 -17.43 -38.21 -22.70
C ALA A 38 -17.44 -39.73 -22.50
N ALA A 39 -16.61 -40.23 -21.58
CA ALA A 39 -16.50 -41.64 -21.22
C ALA A 39 -17.54 -42.09 -20.18
N GLY A 40 -18.55 -41.26 -19.86
CA GLY A 40 -19.66 -41.61 -18.97
C GLY A 40 -19.40 -41.36 -17.48
N ARG A 41 -18.36 -40.58 -17.13
CA ARG A 41 -18.14 -40.11 -15.75
C ARG A 41 -18.83 -38.75 -15.58
N THR A 42 -20.12 -38.77 -15.31
CA THR A 42 -20.97 -37.57 -15.38
C THR A 42 -21.09 -36.82 -14.06
N THR A 43 -20.50 -37.27 -12.94
CA THR A 43 -20.65 -36.57 -11.65
C THR A 43 -19.32 -36.00 -11.13
N VAL A 44 -19.37 -34.91 -10.36
CA VAL A 44 -18.17 -34.31 -9.71
C VAL A 44 -17.45 -35.36 -8.85
N GLU A 45 -18.17 -36.15 -8.04
CA GLU A 45 -17.58 -37.25 -7.26
C GLU A 45 -16.83 -38.26 -8.14
N SER A 46 -17.40 -38.65 -9.28
CA SER A 46 -16.74 -39.60 -10.18
C SER A 46 -15.45 -39.04 -10.80
N GLN A 47 -15.36 -37.72 -10.96
CA GLN A 47 -14.17 -37.02 -11.46
C GLN A 47 -13.11 -36.88 -10.36
N VAL A 48 -13.52 -36.60 -9.12
CA VAL A 48 -12.66 -36.61 -7.92
C VAL A 48 -12.01 -37.97 -7.72
N ASP A 49 -12.81 -39.04 -7.80
CA ASP A 49 -12.31 -40.40 -7.66
C ASP A 49 -11.35 -40.80 -8.79
N LEU A 50 -11.63 -40.38 -10.03
CA LEU A 50 -10.81 -40.70 -11.20
C LEU A 50 -9.45 -40.01 -11.16
N PHE A 51 -9.43 -38.71 -10.86
CA PHE A 51 -8.20 -37.92 -10.89
C PHE A 51 -7.45 -37.88 -9.55
N ARG A 52 -8.06 -38.39 -8.47
CA ARG A 52 -7.50 -38.35 -7.10
C ARG A 52 -7.10 -36.93 -6.68
N LEU A 53 -7.91 -35.95 -7.08
CA LEU A 53 -7.72 -34.52 -6.76
C LEU A 53 -8.76 -34.07 -5.73
N PRO A 54 -8.44 -33.08 -4.87
CA PRO A 54 -9.42 -32.48 -3.97
C PRO A 54 -10.66 -31.99 -4.73
N GLU A 55 -11.84 -32.20 -4.14
CA GLU A 55 -13.14 -31.86 -4.72
C GLU A 55 -13.21 -30.42 -5.24
N ARG A 56 -12.69 -29.46 -4.46
CA ARG A 56 -12.63 -28.05 -4.84
C ARG A 56 -11.95 -27.83 -6.20
N ILE A 57 -10.87 -28.55 -6.51
CA ILE A 57 -10.15 -28.40 -7.79
C ILE A 57 -11.00 -28.93 -8.94
N ILE A 58 -11.71 -30.05 -8.74
CA ILE A 58 -12.62 -30.60 -9.75
C ILE A 58 -13.81 -29.67 -9.96
N VAL A 59 -14.37 -29.09 -8.89
CA VAL A 59 -15.46 -28.11 -8.99
C VAL A 59 -15.00 -26.86 -9.75
N ASP A 60 -13.80 -26.34 -9.49
CA ASP A 60 -13.24 -25.19 -10.22
C ASP A 60 -13.04 -25.51 -11.72
N VAL A 61 -12.61 -26.72 -12.04
CA VAL A 61 -12.44 -27.21 -13.42
C VAL A 61 -13.78 -27.39 -14.13
N VAL A 62 -14.78 -27.94 -13.43
CA VAL A 62 -16.16 -28.08 -13.93
C VAL A 62 -16.78 -26.70 -14.15
N HIS A 63 -16.63 -25.77 -13.21
CA HIS A 63 -17.08 -24.39 -13.37
C HIS A 63 -16.38 -23.69 -14.54
N SER A 64 -15.08 -23.91 -14.73
CA SER A 64 -14.33 -23.41 -15.89
C SER A 64 -14.84 -24.00 -17.21
N LEU A 65 -15.08 -25.31 -17.28
CA LEU A 65 -15.67 -25.98 -18.44
C LEU A 65 -17.09 -25.47 -18.75
N TRP A 66 -17.88 -25.22 -17.71
CA TRP A 66 -19.25 -24.73 -17.81
C TRP A 66 -19.31 -23.27 -18.27
N SER A 67 -18.51 -22.39 -17.66
CA SER A 67 -18.39 -20.98 -18.05
C SER A 67 -17.85 -20.79 -19.48
N LYS A 68 -17.04 -21.74 -19.98
CA LYS A 68 -16.57 -21.79 -21.37
C LYS A 68 -17.59 -22.43 -22.33
N GLY A 69 -18.73 -22.93 -21.83
CA GLY A 69 -19.80 -23.54 -22.63
C GLY A 69 -19.48 -24.95 -23.16
N HIS A 70 -18.47 -25.63 -22.60
CA HIS A 70 -18.08 -26.97 -23.04
C HIS A 70 -18.89 -28.08 -22.36
N ILE A 71 -19.47 -27.80 -21.19
CA ILE A 71 -20.34 -28.73 -20.47
C ILE A 71 -21.65 -28.05 -20.06
N LEU A 72 -22.68 -28.86 -19.86
CA LEU A 72 -23.99 -28.50 -19.34
C LEU A 72 -24.17 -29.24 -18.02
N VAL A 73 -24.67 -28.53 -16.99
CA VAL A 73 -24.98 -29.13 -15.69
C VAL A 73 -26.49 -29.31 -15.59
N ARG A 74 -26.91 -30.54 -15.30
CA ARG A 74 -28.30 -30.87 -15.03
C ARG A 74 -28.61 -30.63 -13.56
N PHE A 75 -29.24 -29.50 -13.24
CA PHE A 75 -29.51 -29.10 -11.86
C PHE A 75 -30.45 -30.03 -11.07
N ASP A 76 -31.21 -30.88 -11.77
CA ASP A 76 -32.11 -31.88 -11.17
C ASP A 76 -31.36 -33.13 -10.65
N SER A 77 -30.20 -33.43 -11.21
CA SER A 77 -29.46 -34.69 -11.02
C SER A 77 -28.00 -34.49 -10.62
N GLY A 78 -27.44 -33.30 -10.81
CA GLY A 78 -26.02 -33.00 -10.62
C GLY A 78 -25.12 -33.56 -11.73
N ASP A 79 -25.71 -34.12 -12.79
CA ASP A 79 -24.98 -34.71 -13.91
C ASP A 79 -24.38 -33.64 -14.83
N LEU A 80 -23.17 -33.92 -15.29
CA LEU A 80 -22.36 -33.16 -16.23
C LEU A 80 -22.48 -33.82 -17.59
N GLU A 81 -22.95 -33.07 -18.58
CA GLU A 81 -23.00 -33.50 -19.97
C GLU A 81 -22.10 -32.60 -20.82
N LEU A 82 -21.47 -33.15 -21.86
CA LEU A 82 -20.77 -32.30 -22.84
C LEU A 82 -21.77 -31.60 -23.75
N ALA A 83 -21.52 -30.33 -24.03
CA ALA A 83 -22.23 -29.60 -25.07
C ALA A 83 -21.89 -30.20 -26.46
N ASP A 84 -22.81 -30.12 -27.42
CA ASP A 84 -22.68 -30.77 -28.73
C ASP A 84 -21.39 -30.34 -29.47
N GLY A 85 -21.06 -29.05 -29.44
CA GLY A 85 -19.82 -28.54 -30.01
C GLY A 85 -18.55 -29.09 -29.34
N ALA A 86 -18.57 -29.37 -28.03
CA ALA A 86 -17.44 -29.98 -27.34
C ALA A 86 -17.33 -31.48 -27.62
N ARG A 87 -18.45 -32.16 -27.86
CA ARG A 87 -18.51 -33.56 -28.26
C ARG A 87 -17.92 -33.76 -29.66
N ASP A 88 -18.29 -32.90 -30.61
CA ASP A 88 -17.77 -32.92 -31.98
C ASP A 88 -16.25 -32.66 -32.02
N MET A 89 -15.77 -31.69 -31.23
CA MET A 89 -14.33 -31.39 -31.09
C MET A 89 -13.52 -32.53 -30.46
N LEU A 90 -14.12 -33.36 -29.60
CA LEU A 90 -13.46 -34.53 -29.03
C LEU A 90 -13.30 -35.67 -30.04
N THR A 91 -14.24 -35.82 -30.97
CA THR A 91 -14.18 -36.83 -32.04
C THR A 91 -13.14 -36.53 -33.11
N GLU A 92 -12.74 -35.27 -33.31
CA GLU A 92 -11.76 -34.86 -34.33
C GLU A 92 -10.27 -34.93 -33.90
N GLY A 93 -9.97 -35.57 -32.76
CA GLY A 93 -8.59 -35.72 -32.24
C GLY A 93 -8.38 -35.12 -30.85
N GLY A 94 -9.40 -34.44 -30.30
CA GLY A 94 -9.40 -33.88 -28.96
C GLY A 94 -9.52 -32.37 -28.95
N LEU A 95 -10.01 -31.82 -27.84
CA LEU A 95 -10.19 -30.37 -27.65
C LEU A 95 -8.84 -29.57 -27.65
N ARG A 96 -7.70 -30.26 -27.72
CA ARG A 96 -6.33 -29.71 -27.66
C ARG A 96 -5.66 -29.47 -29.02
N ASP A 97 -5.87 -30.34 -30.00
CA ASP A 97 -5.02 -30.36 -31.21
C ASP A 97 -5.33 -29.22 -32.19
N ALA A 98 -6.54 -28.65 -32.16
CA ALA A 98 -6.92 -27.58 -33.07
C ALA A 98 -6.41 -26.17 -32.67
N ALA A 99 -5.97 -25.96 -31.41
CA ALA A 99 -5.67 -24.63 -30.88
C ALA A 99 -4.19 -24.35 -30.63
N THR A 100 -3.32 -25.36 -30.73
CA THR A 100 -1.88 -25.18 -30.56
C THR A 100 -1.19 -24.96 -31.91
N VAL A 101 -0.46 -23.85 -32.04
CA VAL A 101 0.26 -23.47 -33.26
C VAL A 101 1.75 -23.44 -32.95
N GLN A 102 2.52 -24.26 -33.65
CA GLN A 102 3.98 -24.17 -33.60
C GLN A 102 4.44 -23.11 -34.61
N GLU A 103 5.02 -22.02 -34.10
CA GLU A 103 5.51 -20.92 -34.91
C GLU A 103 7.03 -20.75 -34.71
N THR A 104 7.77 -20.40 -35.77
CA THR A 104 9.17 -19.99 -35.62
C THR A 104 9.23 -18.48 -35.50
N ARG A 105 9.74 -17.99 -34.37
CA ARG A 105 9.84 -16.55 -34.08
C ARG A 105 11.28 -16.14 -33.83
N ARG A 106 11.58 -14.90 -34.19
CA ARG A 106 12.89 -14.29 -34.00
C ARG A 106 12.93 -13.46 -32.73
N PHE A 107 14.02 -13.61 -31.98
CA PHE A 107 14.28 -12.89 -30.75
C PHE A 107 15.71 -12.36 -30.77
N LEU A 108 15.97 -11.32 -29.99
CA LEU A 108 17.31 -10.82 -29.71
C LEU A 108 17.81 -11.53 -28.45
N PHE A 109 18.94 -12.22 -28.57
CA PHE A 109 19.64 -12.83 -27.47
C PHE A 109 20.79 -11.94 -27.02
N GLU A 110 20.76 -11.55 -25.74
CA GLU A 110 21.78 -10.72 -25.13
C GLU A 110 22.81 -11.61 -24.39
N PRO A 111 24.07 -11.69 -24.88
CA PRO A 111 25.04 -12.71 -24.44
C PRO A 111 25.63 -12.47 -23.04
N VAL A 112 25.54 -11.27 -22.47
CA VAL A 112 26.05 -11.00 -21.12
C VAL A 112 25.12 -11.60 -20.06
N THR A 113 23.82 -11.36 -20.21
CA THR A 113 22.79 -11.71 -19.23
C THR A 113 22.05 -13.00 -19.55
N GLY A 114 22.04 -13.41 -20.82
CA GLY A 114 21.26 -14.52 -21.34
C GLY A 114 19.78 -14.17 -21.58
N GLN A 115 19.41 -12.88 -21.56
CA GLN A 115 18.01 -12.48 -21.71
C GLN A 115 17.58 -12.39 -23.19
N LEU A 116 16.31 -12.73 -23.45
CA LEU A 116 15.68 -12.59 -24.75
C LEU A 116 14.78 -11.35 -24.83
N PHE A 117 14.86 -10.67 -25.96
CA PHE A 117 14.00 -9.51 -26.27
C PHE A 117 13.30 -9.70 -27.63
N PRO A 118 12.15 -9.05 -27.87
CA PRO A 118 11.51 -9.05 -29.18
C PRO A 118 12.42 -8.47 -30.28
N GLU A 119 12.39 -9.05 -31.49
CA GLU A 119 13.22 -8.62 -32.65
C GLU A 119 13.15 -7.10 -32.91
N TRP A 120 11.96 -6.50 -32.82
CA TRP A 120 11.72 -5.10 -33.18
C TRP A 120 12.48 -4.08 -32.33
N ARG A 121 12.99 -4.46 -31.15
CA ARG A 121 13.84 -3.62 -30.29
C ARG A 121 15.25 -3.43 -30.86
N GLY A 122 15.69 -4.33 -31.72
CA GLY A 122 17.05 -4.41 -32.23
C GLY A 122 17.21 -3.54 -33.46
N LYS A 123 18.17 -2.62 -33.42
CA LYS A 123 18.54 -1.80 -34.57
C LYS A 123 19.69 -2.44 -35.34
N ARG A 124 19.77 -2.20 -36.65
CA ARG A 124 20.91 -2.69 -37.47
C ARG A 124 22.24 -2.00 -37.12
N PHE A 125 22.17 -0.80 -36.55
CA PHE A 125 23.31 0.02 -36.19
C PHE A 125 23.15 0.52 -34.76
N ALA A 126 24.28 0.77 -34.08
CA ALA A 126 24.28 1.42 -32.78
C ALA A 126 23.67 2.83 -32.90
N PRO A 127 22.77 3.25 -31.99
CA PRO A 127 22.25 4.61 -31.99
C PRO A 127 23.36 5.65 -31.89
N GLU A 128 23.21 6.74 -32.64
CA GLU A 128 24.16 7.86 -32.60
C GLU A 128 24.28 8.44 -31.17
N GLY A 129 25.50 8.67 -30.70
CA GLY A 129 25.78 9.19 -29.35
C GLY A 129 25.72 8.18 -28.19
N SER A 130 25.34 6.92 -28.46
CA SER A 130 25.37 5.84 -27.48
C SER A 130 26.78 5.29 -27.25
N LEU A 131 27.01 4.68 -26.08
CA LEU A 131 28.25 3.95 -25.77
C LEU A 131 28.11 2.52 -26.27
N GLU A 132 28.97 2.09 -27.18
CA GLU A 132 28.96 0.73 -27.71
C GLU A 132 29.61 -0.24 -26.72
N LEU A 133 28.84 -1.20 -26.23
CA LEU A 133 29.37 -2.27 -25.39
C LEU A 133 30.23 -3.20 -26.26
N PRO A 134 31.48 -3.53 -25.86
CA PRO A 134 32.30 -4.48 -26.60
C PRO A 134 31.60 -5.84 -26.74
N ALA A 135 31.65 -6.44 -27.92
CA ALA A 135 31.07 -7.76 -28.16
C ALA A 135 31.76 -8.81 -27.28
N HIS A 136 30.99 -9.52 -26.46
CA HIS A 136 31.50 -10.51 -25.52
C HIS A 136 31.10 -11.92 -25.92
N GLN A 137 32.03 -12.88 -25.78
CA GLN A 137 31.74 -14.31 -25.89
C GLN A 137 31.28 -14.80 -24.51
N GLY A 138 30.03 -14.47 -24.16
CA GLY A 138 29.42 -14.77 -22.87
C GLY A 138 28.59 -16.04 -22.87
N VAL A 139 27.40 -15.97 -22.26
CA VAL A 139 26.38 -17.03 -22.28
C VAL A 139 26.00 -17.29 -23.74
N THR A 140 26.00 -18.55 -24.15
CA THR A 140 25.52 -18.98 -25.46
C THR A 140 24.09 -19.51 -25.37
N GLU A 141 23.42 -19.67 -26.51
CA GLU A 141 22.09 -20.29 -26.59
C GLU A 141 22.05 -21.68 -25.93
N ALA A 142 23.15 -22.44 -26.00
CA ALA A 142 23.27 -23.78 -25.40
C ALA A 142 23.36 -23.77 -23.87
N ASP A 143 23.49 -22.58 -23.27
CA ASP A 143 23.70 -22.41 -21.83
C ASP A 143 22.40 -22.12 -21.08
N LEU A 144 21.30 -21.88 -21.80
CA LEU A 144 19.98 -21.66 -21.22
C LEU A 144 19.25 -22.99 -21.03
N SER A 145 18.71 -23.21 -19.84
CA SER A 145 17.79 -24.31 -19.62
C SER A 145 16.49 -24.11 -20.41
N ALA A 146 15.79 -25.18 -20.78
CA ALA A 146 14.47 -25.08 -21.42
C ALA A 146 13.48 -24.26 -20.57
N GLY A 147 13.56 -24.35 -19.24
CA GLY A 147 12.77 -23.55 -18.31
C GLY A 147 13.10 -22.06 -18.32
N ASP A 148 14.39 -21.70 -18.31
CA ASP A 148 14.84 -20.31 -18.37
C ASP A 148 14.51 -19.70 -19.75
N LEU A 149 14.63 -20.49 -20.81
CA LEU A 149 14.28 -20.10 -22.17
C LEU A 149 12.77 -19.85 -22.31
N LEU A 150 11.95 -20.76 -21.79
CA LEU A 150 10.49 -20.61 -21.75
C LEU A 150 10.08 -19.36 -20.98
N GLU A 151 10.65 -19.12 -19.79
CA GLU A 151 10.38 -17.92 -19.00
C GLU A 151 10.79 -16.63 -19.73
N ALA A 152 11.98 -16.62 -20.36
CA ALA A 152 12.48 -15.47 -21.10
C ALA A 152 11.60 -15.14 -22.31
N VAL A 153 11.15 -16.16 -23.04
CA VAL A 153 10.21 -15.99 -24.16
C VAL A 153 8.82 -15.59 -23.69
N GLN A 154 8.31 -16.17 -22.59
CA GLN A 154 7.05 -15.76 -21.98
C GLN A 154 7.10 -14.30 -21.51
N ALA A 155 8.22 -13.84 -20.94
CA ALA A 155 8.40 -12.44 -20.57
C ALA A 155 8.39 -11.52 -21.80
N ALA A 156 9.13 -11.88 -22.85
CA ALA A 156 9.15 -11.13 -24.11
C ALA A 156 7.76 -11.06 -24.78
N ILE A 157 7.01 -12.17 -24.79
CA ILE A 157 5.68 -12.27 -25.41
C ILE A 157 4.59 -11.59 -24.56
N ARG A 158 4.65 -11.66 -23.22
CA ARG A 158 3.74 -10.92 -22.33
C ARG A 158 3.82 -9.41 -22.57
N HIS A 159 4.98 -8.89 -22.97
CA HIS A 159 5.11 -7.49 -23.31
C HIS A 159 4.50 -7.14 -24.67
N ASP A 160 4.65 -8.00 -25.67
CA ASP A 160 3.95 -7.87 -26.96
C ASP A 160 2.42 -7.93 -26.78
N ARG A 161 1.90 -8.67 -25.78
CA ARG A 161 0.47 -8.69 -25.41
C ARG A 161 -0.07 -7.30 -25.04
N ARG A 162 0.68 -6.53 -24.25
CA ARG A 162 0.25 -5.18 -23.80
C ARG A 162 0.23 -4.14 -24.91
N ARG A 163 1.12 -4.25 -25.91
CA ARG A 163 1.24 -3.25 -27.00
C ARG A 163 0.55 -3.63 -28.31
N ARG A 164 0.49 -4.92 -28.66
CA ARG A 164 -0.02 -5.41 -29.96
C ARG A 164 -1.26 -6.30 -29.84
N GLY A 165 -1.81 -6.48 -28.64
CA GLY A 165 -2.99 -7.31 -28.43
C GLY A 165 -2.74 -8.80 -28.67
N PHE A 166 -1.51 -9.27 -28.48
CA PHE A 166 -1.14 -10.67 -28.67
C PHE A 166 -1.76 -11.58 -27.58
N ARG A 167 -2.73 -12.42 -27.97
CA ARG A 167 -3.60 -13.21 -27.07
C ARG A 167 -3.32 -14.73 -27.15
N GLN A 168 -2.06 -15.12 -27.00
CA GLN A 168 -1.67 -16.54 -26.98
C GLN A 168 -0.64 -16.82 -25.89
N ASN A 169 -0.75 -17.98 -25.24
CA ASN A 169 0.15 -18.43 -24.18
C ASN A 169 1.27 -19.29 -24.78
N VAL A 170 2.48 -19.15 -24.27
CA VAL A 170 3.61 -19.98 -24.70
C VAL A 170 3.64 -21.25 -23.87
N LEU A 171 3.45 -22.39 -24.53
CA LEU A 171 3.40 -23.71 -23.89
C LEU A 171 4.78 -24.36 -23.83
N ASP A 172 5.60 -24.15 -24.86
CA ASP A 172 6.94 -24.73 -24.98
C ASP A 172 7.82 -23.88 -25.93
N VAL A 173 9.13 -23.96 -25.76
CA VAL A 173 10.13 -23.23 -26.56
C VAL A 173 11.36 -24.07 -26.76
N GLY A 174 11.81 -24.19 -28.01
CA GLY A 174 13.08 -24.84 -28.34
C GLY A 174 13.85 -24.11 -29.42
N PHE A 175 15.17 -24.20 -29.37
CA PHE A 175 16.01 -23.92 -30.54
C PHE A 175 15.75 -25.05 -31.53
N GLY A 176 15.28 -24.75 -32.75
CA GLY A 176 15.08 -25.78 -33.78
C GLY A 176 16.37 -26.57 -34.07
N SER A 177 16.28 -27.63 -34.90
CA SER A 177 17.43 -28.50 -35.22
C SER A 177 18.72 -27.70 -35.47
N PRO A 178 19.84 -27.99 -34.77
CA PRO A 178 21.06 -27.20 -34.78
C PRO A 178 21.76 -27.08 -36.16
N VAL A 179 21.31 -27.87 -37.15
CA VAL A 179 21.82 -27.87 -38.53
C VAL A 179 21.27 -26.70 -39.37
N LEU A 180 20.23 -26.00 -38.92
CA LEU A 180 19.58 -24.89 -39.64
C LEU A 180 19.84 -23.50 -39.01
N ARG A 181 21.01 -23.29 -38.39
CA ARG A 181 21.38 -21.98 -37.83
C ARG A 181 21.74 -21.00 -38.95
N PRO A 182 21.02 -19.88 -39.15
CA PRO A 182 21.53 -18.80 -40.00
C PRO A 182 22.77 -18.15 -39.35
N PRO A 183 23.64 -17.48 -40.13
CA PRO A 183 24.78 -16.74 -39.58
C PRO A 183 24.30 -15.69 -38.56
N GLU A 184 25.08 -15.47 -37.50
CA GLU A 184 24.79 -14.54 -36.41
C GLU A 184 24.57 -13.12 -36.93
N GLU A 185 23.31 -12.74 -37.22
CA GLU A 185 22.99 -11.36 -37.54
C GLU A 185 23.00 -10.57 -36.22
N LEU A 186 23.97 -9.67 -36.08
CA LEU A 186 24.11 -8.82 -34.91
C LEU A 186 23.15 -7.63 -34.99
N ARG A 187 22.49 -7.33 -33.87
CA ARG A 187 21.53 -6.24 -33.69
C ARG A 187 21.86 -5.48 -32.41
N TRP A 188 21.62 -4.17 -32.41
CA TRP A 188 21.94 -3.30 -31.28
C TRP A 188 20.70 -2.98 -30.47
N LEU A 189 20.72 -3.33 -29.19
CA LEU A 189 19.68 -3.00 -28.22
C LEU A 189 20.09 -1.72 -27.47
N SER A 190 19.18 -0.74 -27.42
CA SER A 190 19.41 0.51 -26.69
C SER A 190 18.95 0.39 -25.23
N VAL A 191 19.85 0.67 -24.29
CA VAL A 191 19.59 0.61 -22.84
C VAL A 191 19.99 1.94 -22.22
N ARG A 192 19.22 2.46 -21.28
CA ARG A 192 19.65 3.63 -20.48
C ARG A 192 20.26 3.15 -19.17
N LEU A 193 21.31 3.83 -18.75
CA LEU A 193 22.05 3.54 -17.53
C LEU A 193 22.09 4.79 -16.66
N ALA A 194 21.90 4.63 -15.36
CA ALA A 194 22.42 5.54 -14.36
C ALA A 194 23.83 5.06 -14.01
N VAL A 195 24.82 5.94 -14.15
CA VAL A 195 26.22 5.62 -13.90
C VAL A 195 26.71 6.52 -12.79
N ARG A 196 27.29 5.93 -11.76
CA ARG A 196 27.79 6.66 -10.59
C ARG A 196 29.15 6.13 -10.16
N VAL A 197 29.99 7.01 -9.64
CA VAL A 197 31.23 6.62 -8.95
C VAL A 197 30.98 6.77 -7.46
N ASP A 198 31.07 5.65 -6.74
CA ASP A 198 31.00 5.63 -5.28
C ASP A 198 32.23 6.33 -4.72
N THR A 199 32.04 7.53 -4.17
CA THR A 199 33.13 8.35 -3.62
C THR A 199 33.84 7.70 -2.43
N ALA A 200 33.21 6.73 -1.75
CA ALA A 200 33.84 6.02 -0.64
C ALA A 200 34.74 4.87 -1.10
N ARG A 201 34.50 4.33 -2.30
CA ARG A 201 35.18 3.11 -2.80
C ARG A 201 35.97 3.34 -4.08
N ASP A 202 35.75 4.45 -4.75
CA ASP A 202 36.23 4.77 -6.11
C ASP A 202 35.86 3.68 -7.12
N VAL A 203 34.67 3.10 -6.96
CA VAL A 203 34.14 2.02 -7.82
C VAL A 203 32.96 2.55 -8.62
N LEU A 204 32.91 2.16 -9.90
CA LEU A 204 31.78 2.43 -10.78
C LEU A 204 30.58 1.57 -10.39
N SER A 205 29.48 2.20 -10.02
CA SER A 205 28.17 1.58 -9.85
C SER A 205 27.30 1.91 -11.05
N VAL A 206 26.70 0.89 -11.66
CA VAL A 206 25.82 1.04 -12.81
C VAL A 206 24.45 0.47 -12.47
N THR A 207 23.40 1.23 -12.76
CA THR A 207 22.02 0.77 -12.63
C THR A 207 21.32 0.92 -13.98
N LEU A 208 20.70 -0.15 -14.47
CA LEU A 208 19.91 -0.09 -15.69
C LEU A 208 18.59 0.63 -15.40
N ILE A 209 18.31 1.68 -16.17
CA ILE A 209 17.04 2.41 -16.13
C ILE A 209 16.11 1.74 -17.14
N ASP A 210 15.19 0.91 -16.63
CA ASP A 210 14.28 0.12 -17.45
C ASP A 210 12.81 0.54 -17.23
N ASP A 211 12.40 1.61 -17.90
CA ASP A 211 11.03 2.15 -17.81
C ASP A 211 9.97 1.13 -18.27
N GLU A 212 10.34 0.22 -19.17
CA GLU A 212 9.40 -0.75 -19.76
C GLU A 212 9.39 -2.11 -19.02
N HIS A 213 10.16 -2.24 -17.91
CA HIS A 213 10.29 -3.46 -17.08
C HIS A 213 10.56 -4.74 -17.90
N MET A 214 11.36 -4.60 -18.95
CA MET A 214 11.72 -5.70 -19.85
C MET A 214 12.95 -6.46 -19.43
N TRP A 215 13.82 -5.83 -18.65
CA TRP A 215 14.98 -6.45 -18.03
C TRP A 215 14.56 -7.07 -16.70
N GLY A 216 14.66 -8.40 -16.58
CA GLY A 216 14.53 -9.04 -15.28
C GLY A 216 15.63 -8.53 -14.34
N MET A 217 15.38 -8.47 -13.04
CA MET A 217 16.34 -8.00 -12.04
C MET A 217 17.68 -8.71 -12.15
N ARG A 218 17.68 -10.02 -12.36
CA ARG A 218 18.90 -10.78 -12.55
C ARG A 218 19.68 -10.34 -13.79
N ALA A 219 19.00 -10.01 -14.88
CA ALA A 219 19.66 -9.49 -16.07
C ALA A 219 20.20 -8.08 -15.82
N ARG A 220 19.45 -7.21 -15.12
CA ARG A 220 19.95 -5.89 -14.68
C ARG A 220 21.20 -6.04 -13.81
N GLN A 221 21.17 -6.93 -12.83
CA GLN A 221 22.27 -7.24 -11.93
C GLN A 221 23.49 -7.78 -12.69
N ARG A 222 23.31 -8.80 -13.54
CA ARG A 222 24.40 -9.38 -14.37
C ARG A 222 25.01 -8.36 -15.31
N MET A 223 24.20 -7.49 -15.92
CA MET A 223 24.70 -6.42 -16.78
C MET A 223 25.45 -5.36 -15.98
N ALA A 224 24.93 -4.95 -14.82
CA ALA A 224 25.61 -4.03 -13.92
C ALA A 224 26.96 -4.59 -13.44
N GLU A 225 26.99 -5.84 -13.00
CA GLU A 225 28.20 -6.57 -12.61
C GLU A 225 29.20 -6.66 -13.77
N HIS A 226 28.74 -6.96 -14.98
CA HIS A 226 29.60 -7.03 -16.16
C HIS A 226 30.21 -5.66 -16.49
N LEU A 227 29.43 -4.58 -16.45
CA LEU A 227 29.91 -3.22 -16.72
C LEU A 227 30.88 -2.73 -15.65
N ALA A 228 30.59 -3.02 -14.38
CA ALA A 228 31.50 -2.74 -13.27
C ALA A 228 32.80 -3.53 -13.40
N GLY A 229 32.71 -4.83 -13.71
CA GLY A 229 33.86 -5.70 -13.96
C GLY A 229 34.73 -5.21 -15.13
N LEU A 230 34.11 -4.83 -16.25
CA LEU A 230 34.84 -4.26 -17.40
C LEU A 230 35.56 -2.95 -17.03
N ALA A 231 34.91 -2.10 -16.21
CA ALA A 231 35.52 -0.86 -15.75
C ALA A 231 36.71 -1.08 -14.80
N GLU A 232 36.68 -2.14 -14.00
CA GLU A 232 37.76 -2.53 -13.11
C GLU A 232 38.91 -3.24 -13.85
N GLU A 233 38.61 -4.16 -14.77
CA GLU A 233 39.61 -4.98 -15.48
C GLU A 233 40.34 -4.20 -16.58
N GLN A 234 39.64 -3.29 -17.27
CA GLN A 234 40.16 -2.56 -18.42
C GLN A 234 39.91 -1.05 -18.27
N PRO A 235 40.48 -0.39 -17.25
CA PRO A 235 40.21 1.02 -16.94
C PRO A 235 40.57 1.97 -18.10
N ASP A 236 41.58 1.60 -18.89
CA ASP A 236 42.06 2.39 -20.03
C ASP A 236 41.25 2.16 -21.32
N HIS A 237 40.34 1.18 -21.35
CA HIS A 237 39.52 0.90 -22.53
C HIS A 237 38.64 2.10 -22.88
N GLU A 238 38.51 2.43 -24.17
CA GLU A 238 37.83 3.64 -24.63
C GLU A 238 36.37 3.72 -24.13
N PHE A 239 35.66 2.59 -24.19
CA PHE A 239 34.32 2.43 -23.61
C PHE A 239 34.26 2.82 -22.12
N VAL A 240 35.18 2.29 -21.30
CA VAL A 240 35.22 2.51 -19.85
C VAL A 240 35.52 3.97 -19.53
N ARG A 241 36.49 4.58 -20.23
CA ARG A 241 36.77 6.01 -20.10
C ARG A 241 35.56 6.89 -20.40
N LYS A 242 34.82 6.57 -21.48
CA LYS A 242 33.59 7.29 -21.85
C LYS A 242 32.47 7.05 -20.83
N LEU A 243 32.36 5.85 -20.29
CA LEU A 243 31.38 5.49 -19.26
C LEU A 243 31.66 6.24 -17.94
N ASN A 244 32.92 6.22 -17.48
CA ASN A 244 33.39 6.98 -16.32
C ASN A 244 33.19 8.49 -16.50
N GLY A 245 33.43 9.02 -17.70
CA GLY A 245 33.21 10.44 -18.01
C GLY A 245 31.75 10.90 -17.92
N ARG A 246 30.79 9.96 -17.94
CA ARG A 246 29.34 10.24 -17.76
C ARG A 246 28.84 9.99 -16.34
N ALA A 247 29.70 9.50 -15.44
CA ALA A 247 29.31 9.07 -14.12
C ALA A 247 29.17 10.25 -13.13
N ASP A 248 28.10 10.26 -12.35
CA ASP A 248 27.95 11.19 -11.22
C ASP A 248 28.71 10.67 -9.99
N ARG A 249 29.33 11.57 -9.23
CA ARG A 249 30.02 11.19 -7.98
C ARG A 249 29.06 11.27 -6.79
N GLY A 250 28.88 10.17 -6.08
CA GLY A 250 28.08 10.13 -4.87
C GLY A 250 28.00 8.74 -4.25
N LEU A 251 27.58 8.66 -2.99
CA LEU A 251 27.33 7.39 -2.31
C LEU A 251 26.15 6.69 -2.97
N VAL A 252 26.37 5.46 -3.45
CA VAL A 252 25.31 4.61 -4.01
C VAL A 252 25.13 3.40 -3.10
N PRO A 253 24.02 3.33 -2.38
CA PRO A 253 23.74 2.15 -1.57
C PRO A 253 23.28 0.99 -2.46
N ALA A 254 23.62 -0.23 -2.08
CA ALA A 254 23.10 -1.43 -2.72
C ALA A 254 21.59 -1.55 -2.53
N GLU A 255 20.87 -1.95 -3.58
CA GLU A 255 19.42 -2.14 -3.55
C GLU A 255 19.08 -3.56 -3.06
N THR A 256 19.15 -3.76 -1.74
CA THR A 256 18.80 -5.02 -1.07
C THR A 256 17.30 -5.11 -0.79
N LEU A 257 16.79 -6.33 -0.56
CA LEU A 257 15.38 -6.55 -0.19
C LEU A 257 14.99 -5.77 1.06
N ASP A 258 15.81 -5.81 2.11
CA ASP A 258 15.56 -5.09 3.36
C ASP A 258 15.48 -3.58 3.13
N ARG A 259 16.37 -3.05 2.29
CA ARG A 259 16.34 -1.64 1.91
C ARG A 259 15.09 -1.27 1.12
N LEU A 260 14.63 -2.12 0.21
CA LEU A 260 13.39 -1.89 -0.54
C LEU A 260 12.17 -1.88 0.39
N LEU A 261 12.13 -2.79 1.36
CA LEU A 261 11.10 -2.83 2.40
C LEU A 261 11.15 -1.55 3.26
N ASP A 262 12.33 -1.13 3.74
CA ASP A 262 12.50 0.10 4.50
C ASP A 262 12.08 1.34 3.69
N GLN A 263 12.43 1.40 2.41
CA GLN A 263 12.02 2.48 1.51
C GLN A 263 10.52 2.51 1.27
N LEU A 264 9.90 1.33 1.13
CA LEU A 264 8.46 1.18 1.00
C LEU A 264 7.78 1.69 2.28
N LEU A 265 8.21 1.23 3.46
CA LEU A 265 7.67 1.68 4.75
C LEU A 265 7.85 3.20 4.96
N ALA A 266 9.03 3.73 4.65
CA ALA A 266 9.30 5.16 4.76
C ALA A 266 8.41 5.98 3.81
N GLN A 267 8.16 5.48 2.60
CA GLN A 267 7.25 6.13 1.65
C GLN A 267 5.80 6.08 2.15
N ILE A 268 5.36 4.95 2.69
CA ILE A 268 4.02 4.76 3.29
C ILE A 268 3.78 5.76 4.43
N ALA A 269 4.77 5.94 5.30
CA ALA A 269 4.68 6.88 6.42
C ALA A 269 4.44 8.34 5.99
N THR A 270 4.79 8.71 4.74
CA THR A 270 4.55 10.07 4.21
C THR A 270 3.15 10.28 3.63
N LEU A 271 2.39 9.21 3.37
CA LEU A 271 1.13 9.27 2.63
C LEU A 271 0.01 10.03 3.34
N PRO A 272 -0.19 9.92 4.68
CA PRO A 272 -1.28 10.63 5.36
C PRO A 272 -1.21 12.16 5.23
N GLY A 273 -0.03 12.72 4.92
CA GLY A 273 0.19 14.15 4.70
C GLY A 273 0.22 14.57 3.22
N LYS A 274 -0.03 13.66 2.27
CA LYS A 274 -0.04 13.97 0.84
C LYS A 274 -1.35 14.61 0.44
N ARG A 275 -1.26 15.58 -0.49
CA ARG A 275 -2.43 16.16 -1.16
C ARG A 275 -2.85 15.31 -2.35
N VAL A 276 -4.10 15.49 -2.79
CA VAL A 276 -4.69 14.75 -3.93
C VAL A 276 -3.88 14.90 -5.22
N ASP A 277 -3.28 16.07 -5.47
CA ASP A 277 -2.45 16.33 -6.66
C ASP A 277 -1.10 15.59 -6.66
N GLN A 278 -0.71 15.00 -5.53
CA GLN A 278 0.55 14.26 -5.35
C GLN A 278 0.37 12.74 -5.37
N ILE A 279 -0.87 12.26 -5.48
CA ILE A 279 -1.20 10.82 -5.45
C ILE A 279 -0.46 10.08 -6.58
N ASP A 280 -0.39 10.63 -7.79
CA ASP A 280 0.21 9.97 -8.95
C ASP A 280 1.68 9.63 -8.77
N GLU A 281 2.45 10.63 -8.34
CA GLU A 281 3.89 10.48 -8.13
C GLU A 281 4.14 9.50 -6.98
N ALA A 282 3.36 9.61 -5.90
CA ALA A 282 3.46 8.72 -4.75
C ALA A 282 3.07 7.28 -5.10
N GLN A 283 1.97 7.06 -5.85
CA GLN A 283 1.52 5.76 -6.33
C GLN A 283 2.57 5.12 -7.24
N GLN A 284 3.06 5.82 -8.26
CA GLN A 284 4.11 5.31 -9.15
C GLN A 284 5.40 4.96 -8.40
N ARG A 285 5.70 5.65 -7.30
CA ARG A 285 6.86 5.33 -6.45
C ARG A 285 6.61 4.08 -5.61
N LEU A 286 5.43 3.94 -5.01
CA LEU A 286 5.04 2.76 -4.24
C LEU A 286 4.97 1.52 -5.12
N GLU A 287 4.35 1.60 -6.30
CA GLU A 287 4.26 0.50 -7.27
C GLU A 287 5.65 0.01 -7.70
N ARG A 288 6.59 0.94 -7.99
CA ARG A 288 7.98 0.57 -8.32
C ARG A 288 8.69 -0.13 -7.17
N LEU A 289 8.52 0.35 -5.93
CA LEU A 289 9.10 -0.28 -4.75
C LEU A 289 8.48 -1.66 -4.50
N ALA A 290 7.14 -1.77 -4.59
CA ALA A 290 6.39 -3.00 -4.42
C ALA A 290 6.79 -4.05 -5.46
N ALA A 291 6.87 -3.67 -6.74
CA ALA A 291 7.35 -4.55 -7.82
C ALA A 291 8.78 -5.04 -7.55
N GLY A 292 9.66 -4.15 -7.08
CA GLY A 292 11.03 -4.52 -6.69
C GLY A 292 11.06 -5.53 -5.53
N VAL A 293 10.18 -5.37 -4.54
CA VAL A 293 10.06 -6.30 -3.41
C VAL A 293 9.51 -7.65 -3.84
N GLU A 294 8.41 -7.68 -4.62
CA GLU A 294 7.82 -8.92 -5.14
C GLU A 294 8.83 -9.71 -5.98
N GLU A 295 9.58 -9.04 -6.85
CA GLU A 295 10.61 -9.66 -7.68
C GLU A 295 11.72 -10.30 -6.83
N ARG A 296 12.12 -9.64 -5.73
CA ARG A 296 13.09 -10.17 -4.76
C ARG A 296 12.56 -11.36 -3.97
N ILE A 297 11.26 -11.38 -3.63
CA ILE A 297 10.62 -12.53 -2.97
C ILE A 297 10.58 -13.73 -3.92
N VAL A 298 10.20 -13.52 -5.18
CA VAL A 298 10.21 -14.58 -6.20
C VAL A 298 11.62 -15.12 -6.42
N ASP A 299 12.63 -14.25 -6.44
CA ASP A 299 14.02 -14.69 -6.54
C ASP A 299 14.48 -15.48 -5.31
N ALA A 300 14.05 -15.10 -4.09
CA ALA A 300 14.31 -15.85 -2.87
C ALA A 300 13.65 -17.24 -2.89
N ASP A 301 12.40 -17.32 -3.35
CA ASP A 301 11.69 -18.61 -3.53
C ASP A 301 12.39 -19.52 -4.53
N ARG A 302 12.93 -18.96 -5.61
CA ARG A 302 13.73 -19.71 -6.61
C ARG A 302 15.11 -20.10 -6.08
N GLY A 303 15.62 -19.37 -5.09
CA GLY A 303 16.90 -19.62 -4.43
C GLY A 303 16.85 -20.68 -3.34
N ARG A 304 15.67 -21.24 -3.03
CA ARG A 304 15.52 -22.26 -1.99
C ARG A 304 16.44 -23.45 -2.23
N ALA A 305 17.25 -23.78 -1.24
CA ALA A 305 18.15 -24.92 -1.28
C ALA A 305 18.35 -25.49 0.13
N GLY A 306 18.64 -26.78 0.20
CA GLY A 306 19.13 -27.39 1.43
C GLY A 306 20.52 -26.84 1.72
N VAL A 307 20.76 -26.43 2.95
CA VAL A 307 22.08 -25.96 3.40
C VAL A 307 22.49 -26.76 4.62
N VAL A 308 23.72 -27.26 4.60
CA VAL A 308 24.31 -28.00 5.70
C VAL A 308 25.60 -27.30 6.10
N LEU A 309 25.70 -26.96 7.38
CA LEU A 309 26.91 -26.40 7.94
C LEU A 309 27.98 -27.50 8.04
N VAL A 310 29.16 -27.23 7.52
CA VAL A 310 30.30 -28.16 7.56
C VAL A 310 31.36 -27.56 8.47
N GLU A 311 31.55 -28.18 9.63
CA GLU A 311 32.47 -27.70 10.66
C GLU A 311 33.74 -28.54 10.72
N ARG A 312 34.85 -27.89 11.09
CA ARG A 312 36.19 -28.45 11.29
C ARG A 312 36.86 -28.95 10.01
N ALA A 313 38.19 -29.04 10.03
CA ALA A 313 38.97 -29.58 8.91
C ALA A 313 38.51 -30.99 8.50
N ALA A 314 38.14 -31.84 9.47
CA ALA A 314 37.71 -33.21 9.21
C ALA A 314 36.36 -33.28 8.48
N GLY A 315 35.37 -32.48 8.90
CA GLY A 315 34.09 -32.39 8.21
C GLY A 315 34.24 -31.80 6.81
N TYR A 316 35.10 -30.79 6.66
CA TYR A 316 35.39 -30.17 5.37
C TYR A 316 36.00 -31.17 4.38
N LEU A 317 37.01 -31.94 4.80
CA LEU A 317 37.61 -32.98 3.94
C LEU A 317 36.62 -34.10 3.62
N TRP A 318 35.82 -34.54 4.59
CA TRP A 318 34.78 -35.54 4.37
C TRP A 318 33.78 -35.07 3.30
N ALA A 319 33.32 -33.81 3.37
CA ALA A 319 32.40 -33.26 2.38
C ALA A 319 33.02 -33.20 0.97
N VAL A 320 34.30 -32.81 0.86
CA VAL A 320 35.02 -32.83 -0.43
C VAL A 320 35.11 -34.25 -0.99
N GLU A 321 35.48 -35.22 -0.16
CA GLU A 321 35.58 -36.62 -0.58
C GLU A 321 34.22 -37.21 -0.98
N GLU A 322 33.16 -36.88 -0.24
CA GLU A 322 31.81 -37.32 -0.54
C GLU A 322 31.30 -36.73 -1.86
N LEU A 323 31.54 -35.44 -2.12
CA LEU A 323 31.23 -34.81 -3.41
C LEU A 323 31.98 -35.48 -4.57
N ILE A 324 33.25 -35.86 -4.37
CA ILE A 324 34.00 -36.63 -5.36
C ILE A 324 33.31 -37.98 -5.59
N ARG A 325 33.12 -38.79 -4.55
CA ARG A 325 32.59 -40.16 -4.67
C ARG A 325 31.19 -40.21 -5.28
N SER A 326 30.39 -39.20 -5.01
CA SER A 326 29.03 -39.10 -5.51
C SER A 326 28.91 -38.49 -6.92
N ALA A 327 29.98 -37.94 -7.50
CA ALA A 327 29.92 -37.36 -8.83
C ALA A 327 29.60 -38.40 -9.90
N THR A 328 28.72 -38.03 -10.82
CA THR A 328 28.22 -38.92 -11.89
C THR A 328 28.53 -38.39 -13.29
N THR A 329 28.57 -37.07 -13.49
CA THR A 329 28.86 -36.44 -14.79
C THR A 329 30.11 -35.59 -14.74
N GLN A 330 30.26 -34.75 -13.72
CA GLN A 330 31.40 -33.85 -13.57
C GLN A 330 31.69 -33.44 -12.13
N LEU A 331 32.93 -33.03 -11.90
CA LEU A 331 33.39 -32.42 -10.66
C LEU A 331 34.18 -31.16 -11.01
N VAL A 332 33.77 -30.02 -10.47
CA VAL A 332 34.48 -28.73 -10.63
C VAL A 332 35.08 -28.34 -9.29
N VAL A 333 36.40 -28.20 -9.23
CA VAL A 333 37.14 -27.81 -8.03
C VAL A 333 37.84 -26.49 -8.27
N SER A 334 37.51 -25.48 -7.47
CA SER A 334 38.29 -24.25 -7.36
C SER A 334 39.08 -24.28 -6.06
N SER A 335 40.41 -24.43 -6.18
CA SER A 335 41.33 -24.53 -5.06
C SER A 335 42.54 -23.61 -5.29
N PRO A 336 42.51 -22.37 -4.78
CA PRO A 336 43.57 -21.37 -4.98
C PRO A 336 44.95 -21.90 -4.58
N LEU A 337 45.00 -22.66 -3.49
CA LEU A 337 46.18 -23.38 -3.02
C LEU A 337 45.91 -24.88 -3.07
N ILE A 338 46.94 -25.66 -3.41
CA ILE A 338 46.88 -27.12 -3.45
C ILE A 338 48.07 -27.68 -2.67
N ARG A 339 47.80 -28.59 -1.73
CA ARG A 339 48.80 -29.32 -0.96
C ARG A 339 48.85 -30.76 -1.44
N TYR A 340 50.05 -31.27 -1.71
CA TYR A 340 50.22 -32.63 -2.22
C TYR A 340 49.64 -33.70 -1.28
N SER A 341 49.82 -33.58 0.04
CA SER A 341 49.28 -34.56 1.00
C SER A 341 47.76 -34.70 0.91
N THR A 342 47.05 -33.58 0.78
CA THR A 342 45.58 -33.53 0.67
C THR A 342 45.14 -34.07 -0.68
N LEU A 343 45.78 -33.64 -1.78
CA LEU A 343 45.52 -34.18 -3.11
C LEU A 343 45.75 -35.70 -3.15
N ASN A 344 46.88 -36.17 -2.64
CA ASN A 344 47.27 -37.59 -2.63
C ASN A 344 46.26 -38.46 -1.85
N ALA A 345 45.68 -37.96 -0.77
CA ALA A 345 44.63 -38.65 -0.04
C ALA A 345 43.33 -38.80 -0.86
N LEU A 346 43.04 -37.85 -1.74
CA LEU A 346 41.83 -37.83 -2.59
C LEU A 346 42.04 -38.50 -3.96
N LEU A 347 43.29 -38.72 -4.39
CA LEU A 347 43.62 -39.35 -5.69
C LEU A 347 42.91 -40.70 -5.91
N PRO A 348 42.76 -41.61 -4.92
CA PRO A 348 42.02 -42.86 -5.12
C PRO A 348 40.56 -42.63 -5.51
N ALA A 349 39.86 -41.72 -4.82
CA ALA A 349 38.47 -41.38 -5.11
C ALA A 349 38.32 -40.69 -6.47
N LEU A 350 39.22 -39.75 -6.79
CA LEU A 350 39.25 -39.09 -8.10
C LEU A 350 39.48 -40.09 -9.24
N THR A 351 40.42 -41.02 -9.06
CA THR A 351 40.75 -42.03 -10.08
C THR A 351 39.59 -43.00 -10.31
N ASP A 352 38.87 -43.41 -9.25
CA ASP A 352 37.67 -44.25 -9.37
C ASP A 352 36.56 -43.56 -10.17
N ARG A 353 36.36 -42.25 -9.97
CA ARG A 353 35.34 -41.47 -10.70
C ARG A 353 35.70 -41.23 -12.15
N LEU A 354 36.96 -40.85 -12.43
CA LEU A 354 37.46 -40.71 -13.79
C LEU A 354 37.35 -42.04 -14.57
N ALA A 355 37.65 -43.17 -13.92
CA ALA A 355 37.45 -44.49 -14.51
C ALA A 355 35.99 -44.79 -14.89
N LYS A 356 35.02 -44.11 -14.24
CA LYS A 356 33.57 -44.20 -14.52
C LYS A 356 33.07 -43.13 -15.51
N GLY A 357 33.96 -42.32 -16.07
CA GLY A 357 33.63 -41.33 -17.10
C GLY A 357 33.31 -39.94 -16.59
N VAL A 358 33.43 -39.68 -15.28
CA VAL A 358 33.17 -38.35 -14.69
C VAL A 358 34.22 -37.35 -15.16
N GLY A 359 33.82 -36.15 -15.60
CA GLY A 359 34.75 -35.06 -15.91
C GLY A 359 35.33 -34.40 -14.66
N LEU A 360 36.61 -34.01 -14.67
CA LEU A 360 37.26 -33.24 -13.59
C LEU A 360 37.71 -31.89 -14.14
N VAL A 361 37.31 -30.79 -13.50
CA VAL A 361 37.74 -29.43 -13.83
C VAL A 361 38.44 -28.82 -12.62
N LEU A 362 39.65 -28.29 -12.81
CA LEU A 362 40.44 -27.72 -11.72
C LEU A 362 40.86 -26.28 -12.02
N LEU A 363 40.39 -25.34 -11.21
CA LEU A 363 40.83 -23.95 -11.18
C LEU A 363 41.74 -23.71 -9.97
N TRP A 364 42.89 -23.07 -10.17
CA TRP A 364 43.88 -22.87 -9.10
C TRP A 364 44.69 -21.58 -9.31
N GLY A 365 45.42 -21.18 -8.27
CA GLY A 365 46.31 -20.02 -8.29
C GLY A 365 45.57 -18.70 -8.08
N ARG A 366 46.13 -17.83 -7.24
CA ARG A 366 45.61 -16.48 -6.91
C ARG A 366 46.17 -15.41 -7.82
N SER A 367 47.43 -15.54 -8.22
CA SER A 367 48.10 -14.56 -9.09
C SER A 367 48.50 -15.19 -10.42
N ALA A 368 48.67 -14.38 -11.46
CA ALA A 368 49.18 -14.85 -12.75
C ALA A 368 50.59 -15.46 -12.66
N ALA A 369 51.34 -15.13 -11.60
CA ALA A 369 52.70 -15.63 -11.36
C ALA A 369 52.73 -16.91 -10.49
N ASP A 370 51.58 -17.37 -9.98
CA ASP A 370 51.53 -18.56 -9.14
C ASP A 370 51.90 -19.79 -9.96
N THR A 371 52.70 -20.68 -9.35
CA THR A 371 53.11 -21.96 -9.94
C THR A 371 52.71 -23.10 -9.02
N LEU A 372 52.32 -24.25 -9.59
CA LEU A 372 52.02 -25.43 -8.79
C LEU A 372 53.31 -26.02 -8.20
N PRO A 373 53.24 -26.54 -6.96
CA PRO A 373 54.30 -27.39 -6.44
C PRO A 373 54.57 -28.58 -7.38
N THR A 374 55.83 -28.90 -7.63
CA THR A 374 56.22 -29.97 -8.56
C THR A 374 55.49 -31.29 -8.33
N PRO A 375 55.33 -31.82 -7.09
CA PRO A 375 54.58 -33.07 -6.87
C PRO A 375 53.10 -32.98 -7.27
N VAL A 376 52.46 -31.82 -7.06
CA VAL A 376 51.07 -31.58 -7.45
C VAL A 376 50.94 -31.54 -8.96
N ARG A 377 51.82 -30.79 -9.64
CA ARG A 377 51.85 -30.70 -11.10
C ARG A 377 52.05 -32.07 -11.74
N THR A 378 52.98 -32.88 -11.23
CA THR A 378 53.21 -34.25 -11.73
C THR A 378 51.95 -35.11 -11.60
N ALA A 379 51.32 -35.14 -10.43
CA ALA A 379 50.11 -35.94 -10.21
C ALA A 379 48.93 -35.52 -11.12
N LEU A 380 48.72 -34.21 -11.31
CA LEU A 380 47.67 -33.71 -12.20
C LEU A 380 47.96 -33.99 -13.67
N ASN A 381 49.22 -33.88 -14.10
CA ASN A 381 49.62 -34.24 -15.46
C ASN A 381 49.50 -35.73 -15.74
N GLU A 382 49.77 -36.59 -14.75
CA GLU A 382 49.51 -38.04 -14.86
C GLU A 382 48.01 -38.34 -15.01
N LEU A 383 47.14 -37.67 -14.24
CA LEU A 383 45.69 -37.78 -14.41
C LEU A 383 45.23 -37.29 -15.80
N LYS A 384 45.73 -36.14 -16.27
CA LYS A 384 45.41 -35.60 -17.60
C LYS A 384 45.89 -36.51 -18.73
N ALA A 385 47.08 -37.11 -18.60
CA ALA A 385 47.60 -38.06 -19.58
C ALA A 385 46.77 -39.36 -19.63
N ARG A 386 46.28 -39.84 -18.48
CA ARG A 386 45.46 -41.05 -18.40
C ARG A 386 44.01 -40.83 -18.84
N TYR A 387 43.45 -39.64 -18.62
CA TYR A 387 42.05 -39.30 -18.89
C TYR A 387 41.91 -37.97 -19.65
N PRO A 388 42.45 -37.86 -20.89
CA PRO A 388 42.63 -36.57 -21.60
C PRO A 388 41.31 -35.87 -21.97
N THR A 389 40.21 -36.60 -22.14
CA THR A 389 38.90 -36.05 -22.45
C THR A 389 38.09 -35.66 -21.21
N GLN A 390 38.49 -36.12 -20.03
CA GLN A 390 37.76 -35.92 -18.78
C GLN A 390 38.42 -34.87 -17.88
N VAL A 391 39.75 -34.78 -17.88
CA VAL A 391 40.51 -33.87 -17.01
C VAL A 391 40.80 -32.55 -17.72
N LEU A 392 40.19 -31.48 -17.20
CA LEU A 392 40.40 -30.09 -17.57
C LEU A 392 41.21 -29.39 -16.49
N PHE A 393 42.49 -29.17 -16.80
CA PHE A 393 43.45 -28.50 -15.92
C PHE A 393 44.51 -27.81 -16.78
N GLU A 394 44.92 -26.61 -16.38
CA GLU A 394 45.97 -25.83 -17.03
C GLU A 394 47.09 -25.44 -16.06
N ASP A 395 48.33 -25.43 -16.55
CA ASP A 395 49.50 -24.94 -15.79
C ASP A 395 49.47 -23.41 -15.58
N ARG A 396 48.53 -22.71 -16.22
CA ARG A 396 48.30 -21.29 -16.00
C ARG A 396 47.31 -21.10 -14.85
N SER A 397 47.69 -20.26 -13.89
CA SER A 397 46.81 -19.81 -12.82
C SER A 397 45.50 -19.20 -13.37
N ALA A 398 44.38 -19.63 -12.78
CA ALA A 398 43.05 -19.10 -13.02
C ALA A 398 42.80 -17.77 -12.31
N GLN A 399 43.78 -17.27 -11.52
CA GLN A 399 43.67 -16.03 -10.75
C GLN A 399 42.39 -16.01 -9.92
N THR A 400 42.18 -17.05 -9.12
CA THR A 400 40.99 -17.22 -8.29
C THR A 400 41.35 -17.37 -6.81
N ASP A 401 40.52 -16.78 -5.96
CA ASP A 401 40.50 -16.96 -4.52
C ASP A 401 39.33 -17.84 -4.10
N ALA A 402 38.43 -18.17 -5.02
CA ALA A 402 37.22 -18.95 -4.78
C ALA A 402 37.58 -20.34 -4.26
N CYS A 403 36.98 -20.70 -3.12
CA CYS A 403 37.13 -22.00 -2.49
C CYS A 403 35.81 -22.76 -2.63
N LEU A 404 35.74 -23.60 -3.66
CA LEU A 404 34.48 -24.17 -4.14
C LEU A 404 34.72 -25.59 -4.66
N VAL A 405 33.80 -26.51 -4.35
CA VAL A 405 33.66 -27.80 -5.03
C VAL A 405 32.23 -27.93 -5.52
N VAL A 406 32.01 -28.20 -6.80
CA VAL A 406 30.70 -28.47 -7.38
C VAL A 406 30.66 -29.90 -7.89
N GLN A 407 29.67 -30.66 -7.45
CA GLN A 407 29.35 -31.99 -7.96
C GLN A 407 28.17 -31.90 -8.93
N ASP A 408 28.42 -32.33 -10.16
CA ASP A 408 27.48 -32.31 -11.27
C ASP A 408 26.84 -30.92 -11.43
N ALA A 409 25.52 -30.81 -11.32
CA ALA A 409 24.77 -29.55 -11.21
C ALA A 409 23.81 -29.55 -10.01
N THR A 410 24.11 -30.38 -9.01
CA THR A 410 23.19 -30.69 -7.91
C THR A 410 23.68 -30.20 -6.55
N ARG A 411 24.98 -30.30 -6.27
CA ARG A 411 25.53 -29.97 -4.96
C ARG A 411 26.80 -29.15 -5.06
N ALA A 412 27.02 -28.26 -4.10
CA ALA A 412 28.27 -27.51 -4.02
C ALA A 412 28.68 -27.19 -2.59
N LEU A 413 29.98 -27.32 -2.30
CA LEU A 413 30.60 -26.88 -1.06
C LEU A 413 31.25 -25.51 -1.27
N PHE A 414 30.82 -24.53 -0.49
CA PHE A 414 31.40 -23.19 -0.42
C PHE A 414 32.18 -23.03 0.88
N GLY A 415 33.33 -22.38 0.84
CA GLY A 415 34.11 -22.11 2.05
C GLY A 415 35.09 -20.95 1.91
N SER A 416 35.86 -20.72 2.96
CA SER A 416 36.95 -19.72 2.97
C SER A 416 38.34 -20.35 2.81
N GLN A 417 38.43 -21.69 2.87
CA GLN A 417 39.67 -22.47 2.81
C GLN A 417 39.74 -23.30 1.53
N SER A 418 40.93 -23.45 0.95
CA SER A 418 41.09 -24.15 -0.32
C SER A 418 40.80 -25.67 -0.15
N PRO A 419 39.86 -26.24 -0.93
CA PRO A 419 39.45 -27.65 -0.80
C PRO A 419 40.59 -28.66 -0.83
N LEU A 420 41.62 -28.41 -1.64
CA LEU A 420 42.78 -29.29 -1.77
C LEU A 420 43.98 -28.83 -0.92
N HIS A 421 43.75 -27.99 0.09
CA HIS A 421 44.77 -27.52 1.03
C HIS A 421 44.44 -27.83 2.51
N ALA A 422 43.30 -28.46 2.79
CA ALA A 422 42.88 -28.78 4.15
C ALA A 422 43.97 -29.56 4.92
N ASP A 423 44.23 -29.13 6.17
CA ASP A 423 45.26 -29.69 7.04
C ASP A 423 44.63 -30.30 8.30
N LEU A 424 44.38 -31.61 8.26
CA LEU A 424 43.79 -32.33 9.40
C LEU A 424 44.62 -32.28 10.67
N ALA A 425 45.95 -32.14 10.56
CA ALA A 425 46.84 -32.11 11.72
C ALA A 425 46.76 -30.77 12.46
N ASN A 426 46.30 -29.71 11.78
CA ASN A 426 46.19 -28.36 12.29
C ASN A 426 44.78 -27.81 12.04
N ASP A 427 43.75 -28.51 12.52
CA ASP A 427 42.35 -28.05 12.45
C ASP A 427 42.24 -26.62 13.02
N GLN A 428 41.81 -25.68 12.18
CA GLN A 428 41.68 -24.27 12.55
C GLN A 428 40.23 -23.88 12.86
N GLY A 429 39.33 -24.86 12.99
CA GLY A 429 37.90 -24.62 13.16
C GLY A 429 37.26 -24.15 11.85
N GLU A 430 37.63 -24.76 10.73
CA GLU A 430 37.12 -24.42 9.41
C GLU A 430 35.60 -24.52 9.35
N ILE A 431 34.94 -23.51 8.76
CA ILE A 431 33.50 -23.56 8.50
C ILE A 431 33.26 -23.40 7.01
N GLY A 432 32.47 -24.32 6.45
CA GLY A 432 31.96 -24.28 5.09
C GLY A 432 30.46 -24.53 5.06
N VAL A 433 29.87 -24.39 3.88
CA VAL A 433 28.44 -24.63 3.64
C VAL A 433 28.29 -25.55 2.44
N LEU A 434 27.71 -26.72 2.68
CA LEU A 434 27.28 -27.62 1.62
C LEU A 434 25.86 -27.25 1.21
N VAL A 435 25.67 -26.95 -0.07
CA VAL A 435 24.36 -26.66 -0.66
C VAL A 435 23.88 -27.86 -1.45
N GLU A 436 22.64 -28.27 -1.21
CA GLU A 436 22.00 -29.45 -1.80
C GLU A 436 20.56 -29.14 -2.25
N PRO A 437 19.94 -29.99 -3.08
CA PRO A 437 18.53 -29.84 -3.44
C PRO A 437 17.63 -29.96 -2.20
N ALA A 438 16.68 -29.04 -2.02
CA ALA A 438 15.66 -29.13 -0.98
C ALA A 438 14.42 -29.88 -1.47
N ALA A 439 13.68 -30.52 -0.55
CA ALA A 439 12.44 -31.24 -0.88
C ALA A 439 11.37 -30.34 -1.54
N ASP A 440 11.35 -29.06 -1.16
CA ASP A 440 10.42 -28.05 -1.65
C ASP A 440 11.10 -27.02 -2.58
N GLY A 441 12.34 -27.26 -2.99
CA GLY A 441 13.14 -26.43 -3.89
C GLY A 441 13.35 -27.04 -5.29
N PRO A 442 14.07 -26.36 -6.19
CA PRO A 442 14.43 -26.92 -7.48
C PRO A 442 15.39 -28.11 -7.32
N ALA A 443 15.30 -29.08 -8.24
CA ALA A 443 16.18 -30.25 -8.27
C ALA A 443 17.67 -29.89 -8.45
N ALA A 444 17.94 -28.79 -9.14
CA ALA A 444 19.26 -28.17 -9.24
C ALA A 444 19.22 -26.80 -8.53
N PRO A 445 19.86 -26.65 -7.36
CA PRO A 445 19.92 -25.37 -6.67
C PRO A 445 20.49 -24.27 -7.57
N ARG A 446 19.80 -23.13 -7.61
CA ARG A 446 20.15 -22.04 -8.53
C ARG A 446 21.58 -21.51 -8.33
N CYS A 447 22.05 -21.41 -7.09
CA CYS A 447 23.40 -20.97 -6.78
C CYS A 447 24.47 -21.95 -7.29
N VAL A 448 24.17 -23.25 -7.41
CA VAL A 448 25.09 -24.26 -7.96
C VAL A 448 25.25 -24.07 -9.47
N ALA A 449 24.13 -23.88 -10.19
CA ALA A 449 24.16 -23.54 -11.62
C ALA A 449 24.93 -22.23 -11.88
N ASP A 450 24.71 -21.20 -11.04
CA ASP A 450 25.49 -19.97 -11.12
C ASP A 450 26.98 -20.20 -10.83
N ALA A 451 27.33 -21.12 -9.93
CA ALA A 451 28.73 -21.41 -9.61
C ALA A 451 29.45 -22.09 -10.79
N LEU A 452 28.77 -22.99 -11.50
CA LEU A 452 29.28 -23.60 -12.73
C LEU A 452 29.45 -22.57 -13.85
N LEU A 453 28.49 -21.66 -14.01
CA LEU A 453 28.58 -20.57 -14.97
C LEU A 453 29.76 -19.65 -14.67
N TRP A 454 30.02 -19.37 -13.38
CA TRP A 454 31.21 -18.64 -12.97
C TRP A 454 32.48 -19.41 -13.33
N ALA A 455 32.58 -20.70 -12.98
CA ALA A 455 33.75 -21.53 -13.25
C ALA A 455 34.09 -21.58 -14.75
N ARG A 456 33.06 -21.66 -15.60
CA ARG A 456 33.19 -21.61 -17.07
C ARG A 456 33.83 -20.31 -17.55
N LYS A 457 33.43 -19.17 -16.97
CA LYS A 457 33.99 -17.84 -17.31
C LYS A 457 35.38 -17.61 -16.72
N ALA A 458 35.63 -18.15 -15.53
CA ALA A 458 36.91 -18.01 -14.83
C ALA A 458 38.01 -18.94 -15.38
N TYR A 459 37.65 -19.93 -16.21
CA TYR A 459 38.63 -20.84 -16.79
C TYR A 459 39.58 -20.11 -17.75
N PRO A 460 40.91 -20.32 -17.69
CA PRO A 460 41.90 -19.55 -18.46
C PRO A 460 41.70 -19.53 -19.98
N PHE A 461 41.10 -20.58 -20.55
CA PHE A 461 40.82 -20.70 -21.97
C PHE A 461 39.32 -20.90 -22.21
N ALA A 462 38.67 -19.93 -22.86
CA ALA A 462 37.21 -19.94 -23.04
C ALA A 462 36.69 -21.19 -23.78
N ALA A 463 37.44 -21.70 -24.77
CA ALA A 463 37.06 -22.90 -25.51
C ALA A 463 37.02 -24.17 -24.63
N ASP A 464 37.96 -24.29 -23.68
CA ASP A 464 37.96 -25.41 -22.73
C ASP A 464 36.95 -25.19 -21.61
N GLY A 465 36.76 -23.95 -21.16
CA GLY A 465 35.71 -23.60 -20.19
C GLY A 465 34.31 -23.97 -20.68
N ALA A 466 34.04 -23.85 -21.99
CA ALA A 466 32.77 -24.24 -22.59
C ALA A 466 32.41 -25.72 -22.40
N ARG A 467 33.39 -26.58 -22.05
CA ARG A 467 33.18 -28.01 -21.76
C ARG A 467 32.61 -28.28 -20.36
N ILE A 468 32.62 -27.30 -19.45
CA ILE A 468 31.98 -27.42 -18.13
C ILE A 468 30.47 -27.49 -18.34
N GLN A 469 29.79 -28.55 -17.92
CA GLN A 469 28.35 -28.70 -18.12
C GLN A 469 27.57 -27.81 -17.13
N LEU A 470 26.45 -27.21 -17.55
CA LEU A 470 25.60 -26.39 -16.66
C LEU A 470 24.35 -27.15 -16.16
N GLN A 471 24.01 -28.28 -16.79
CA GLN A 471 22.87 -29.12 -16.45
C GLN A 471 23.24 -30.60 -16.44
N PRO A 472 22.58 -31.45 -15.64
CA PRO A 472 22.73 -32.90 -15.74
C PRO A 472 21.93 -33.43 -16.94
N ASP A 473 22.51 -34.36 -17.71
CA ASP A 473 21.78 -35.10 -18.75
C ASP A 473 20.56 -35.81 -18.13
N GLY A 474 19.35 -35.55 -18.65
CA GLY A 474 18.10 -36.23 -18.25
C GLY A 474 17.21 -35.51 -17.23
N ALA A 475 17.50 -34.27 -16.83
CA ALA A 475 16.67 -33.49 -15.89
C ALA A 475 15.35 -32.94 -16.48
N GLU A 476 15.07 -33.20 -17.76
CA GLU A 476 13.98 -32.56 -18.52
C GLU A 476 12.56 -33.10 -18.17
N ASP A 477 12.43 -34.34 -17.67
CA ASP A 477 11.11 -35.02 -17.63
C ASP A 477 10.22 -34.72 -16.40
N GLY A 478 10.73 -34.07 -15.34
CA GLY A 478 10.00 -33.96 -14.06
C GLY A 478 9.67 -32.55 -13.55
N ALA A 479 10.44 -31.54 -13.95
CA ALA A 479 10.42 -30.23 -13.29
C ALA A 479 9.22 -29.33 -13.69
N GLY A 480 8.71 -29.48 -14.92
CA GLY A 480 7.61 -28.66 -15.44
C GLY A 480 6.25 -28.89 -14.76
N ALA A 481 6.00 -30.10 -14.25
CA ALA A 481 4.71 -30.49 -13.68
C ALA A 481 4.54 -30.03 -12.22
N ARG A 482 5.57 -30.13 -11.37
CA ARG A 482 5.50 -29.71 -9.96
C ARG A 482 5.53 -28.19 -9.77
N ARG A 483 6.15 -27.45 -10.69
CA ARG A 483 6.30 -25.98 -10.61
C ARG A 483 4.99 -25.22 -10.88
N ARG A 484 4.02 -25.83 -11.58
CA ARG A 484 2.69 -25.24 -11.84
C ARG A 484 1.78 -25.22 -10.61
N ALA A 485 1.98 -26.11 -9.63
CA ALA A 485 1.08 -26.22 -8.48
C ALA A 485 1.26 -25.13 -7.40
N ARG A 486 2.35 -24.34 -7.44
CA ARG A 486 2.62 -23.27 -6.45
C ARG A 486 2.35 -21.85 -6.96
N GLY A 487 1.75 -21.69 -8.14
CA GLY A 487 1.36 -20.38 -8.68
C GLY A 487 -0.01 -19.87 -8.19
N ALA A 488 -0.44 -20.22 -6.96
CA ALA A 488 -1.80 -20.01 -6.50
C ALA A 488 -2.04 -18.75 -5.64
N ASN A 489 -1.01 -17.93 -5.40
CA ASN A 489 -1.24 -16.58 -4.89
C ASN A 489 -0.87 -15.62 -6.02
N ALA A 490 -1.84 -15.29 -6.87
CA ALA A 490 -1.72 -14.06 -7.65
C ALA A 490 -1.41 -12.93 -6.65
N PRO A 491 -0.44 -12.06 -6.92
CA PRO A 491 -0.19 -10.92 -6.04
C PRO A 491 -1.52 -10.18 -5.87
N GLU A 492 -1.88 -9.89 -4.62
CA GLU A 492 -3.04 -9.05 -4.35
C GLU A 492 -2.89 -7.76 -5.19
N PRO A 493 -3.95 -7.31 -5.88
CA PRO A 493 -3.87 -6.12 -6.69
C PRO A 493 -3.38 -4.96 -5.82
N TRP A 494 -2.39 -4.21 -6.32
CA TRP A 494 -1.81 -3.10 -5.56
C TRP A 494 -2.88 -2.06 -5.20
N PRO A 495 -2.86 -1.53 -3.96
CA PRO A 495 -3.81 -0.51 -3.55
C PRO A 495 -3.72 0.71 -4.48
N THR A 496 -4.80 0.96 -5.23
CA THR A 496 -4.83 2.05 -6.22
C THR A 496 -6.06 2.91 -5.96
N PRO A 497 -5.90 4.19 -5.62
CA PRO A 497 -7.01 5.08 -5.33
C PRO A 497 -7.59 5.66 -6.62
N ASP A 498 -8.91 5.87 -6.63
CA ASP A 498 -9.61 6.59 -7.69
C ASP A 498 -9.50 8.09 -7.49
N LYS A 499 -8.67 8.72 -8.32
CA LYS A 499 -8.38 10.16 -8.27
C LYS A 499 -9.61 11.02 -8.40
N SER A 500 -10.63 10.56 -9.14
CA SER A 500 -11.85 11.34 -9.35
C SER A 500 -12.72 11.43 -8.08
N LEU A 501 -12.46 10.53 -7.12
CA LEU A 501 -13.20 10.38 -5.87
C LEU A 501 -12.31 10.62 -4.64
N ALA A 502 -11.04 10.98 -4.87
CA ALA A 502 -10.04 11.11 -3.82
C ALA A 502 -10.23 12.40 -3.02
N ASP A 503 -10.55 12.25 -1.74
CA ASP A 503 -10.53 13.27 -0.71
C ASP A 503 -9.52 12.92 0.40
N GLU A 504 -9.43 13.73 1.46
CA GLU A 504 -8.50 13.46 2.56
C GLU A 504 -8.75 12.10 3.24
N ALA A 505 -10.02 11.67 3.33
CA ALA A 505 -10.38 10.37 3.90
C ALA A 505 -9.92 9.22 3.00
N ALA A 506 -10.13 9.32 1.69
CA ALA A 506 -9.63 8.33 0.72
C ALA A 506 -8.10 8.23 0.75
N VAL A 507 -7.36 9.34 0.89
CA VAL A 507 -5.89 9.33 1.02
C VAL A 507 -5.44 8.61 2.29
N ARG A 508 -6.15 8.78 3.42
CA ARG A 508 -5.84 8.05 4.66
C ARG A 508 -6.11 6.55 4.52
N LEU A 509 -7.26 6.17 3.97
CA LEU A 509 -7.58 4.76 3.73
C LEU A 509 -6.60 4.11 2.73
N TRP A 510 -6.15 4.86 1.72
CA TRP A 510 -5.11 4.44 0.79
C TRP A 510 -3.77 4.21 1.50
N ALA A 511 -3.37 5.10 2.41
CA ALA A 511 -2.17 4.92 3.22
C ALA A 511 -2.25 3.68 4.12
N GLU A 512 -3.40 3.45 4.75
CA GLU A 512 -3.66 2.25 5.55
C GLU A 512 -3.60 0.96 4.71
N SER A 513 -4.15 0.99 3.49
CA SER A 513 -4.11 -0.14 2.55
C SER A 513 -2.68 -0.51 2.16
N TRP A 514 -1.81 0.48 1.93
CA TRP A 514 -0.39 0.22 1.67
C TRP A 514 0.38 -0.30 2.90
N ALA A 515 0.06 0.16 4.11
CA ALA A 515 0.66 -0.35 5.33
C ALA A 515 0.29 -1.83 5.57
N GLU A 516 -0.94 -2.21 5.22
CA GLU A 516 -1.36 -3.61 5.22
C GLU A 516 -0.63 -4.43 4.17
N TYR A 517 -0.55 -3.95 2.93
CA TYR A 517 0.22 -4.60 1.88
C TYR A 517 1.67 -4.86 2.32
N HIS A 518 2.34 -3.87 2.91
CA HIS A 518 3.69 -4.04 3.46
C HIS A 518 3.77 -5.14 4.53
N THR A 519 2.77 -5.22 5.41
CA THR A 519 2.69 -6.28 6.44
C THR A 519 2.46 -7.66 5.81
N ALA A 520 1.57 -7.76 4.82
CA ALA A 520 1.28 -9.00 4.10
C ALA A 520 2.52 -9.52 3.34
N VAL A 521 3.30 -8.61 2.77
CA VAL A 521 4.58 -8.89 2.11
C VAL A 521 5.61 -9.41 3.10
N LEU A 522 5.76 -8.78 4.28
CA LEU A 522 6.64 -9.27 5.35
C LEU A 522 6.23 -10.66 5.83
N ASP A 523 4.94 -10.90 6.00
CA ASP A 523 4.44 -12.22 6.39
C ASP A 523 4.67 -13.27 5.29
N SER A 524 4.59 -12.87 4.01
CA SER A 524 4.93 -13.73 2.87
C SER A 524 6.41 -14.10 2.87
N LEU A 525 7.29 -13.12 3.13
CA LEU A 525 8.72 -13.32 3.25
C LEU A 525 9.07 -14.22 4.45
N ALA A 526 8.42 -14.02 5.60
CA ALA A 526 8.62 -14.87 6.78
C ALA A 526 8.19 -16.32 6.50
N ARG A 527 7.05 -16.52 5.82
CA ARG A 527 6.60 -17.86 5.39
C ARG A 527 7.53 -18.48 4.36
N SER A 528 8.12 -17.68 3.47
CA SER A 528 9.01 -18.21 2.44
C SER A 528 10.38 -18.61 2.97
N THR A 529 10.87 -17.94 4.01
CA THR A 529 12.20 -18.14 4.58
C THR A 529 12.22 -18.94 5.89
N GLY A 530 11.07 -19.19 6.51
CA GLY A 530 10.96 -19.89 7.80
C GLY A 530 11.07 -21.42 7.76
N GLY A 531 11.36 -22.01 6.60
CA GLY A 531 11.58 -23.46 6.45
C GLY A 531 12.88 -23.75 5.72
N THR A 532 12.83 -23.70 4.38
CA THR A 532 14.02 -23.89 3.54
C THR A 532 14.67 -22.55 3.24
N PRO A 533 15.96 -22.35 3.55
CA PRO A 533 16.64 -21.08 3.31
C PRO A 533 16.83 -20.82 1.81
N SER A 534 16.90 -19.54 1.46
CA SER A 534 17.26 -19.08 0.12
C SER A 534 18.77 -18.87 0.03
N VAL A 535 19.39 -19.41 -1.01
CA VAL A 535 20.84 -19.29 -1.28
C VAL A 535 21.08 -18.58 -2.60
N GLU A 536 21.84 -17.48 -2.54
CA GLU A 536 22.27 -16.69 -3.69
C GLU A 536 23.79 -16.75 -3.84
N LEU A 537 24.31 -16.91 -5.06
CA LEU A 537 25.74 -16.83 -5.30
C LEU A 537 26.20 -15.37 -5.31
N VAL A 538 27.27 -15.06 -4.59
CA VAL A 538 27.87 -13.72 -4.52
C VAL A 538 29.25 -13.76 -5.16
N ARG A 539 29.57 -12.73 -5.97
CA ARG A 539 30.83 -12.65 -6.71
C ARG A 539 31.51 -11.30 -6.51
N ASP A 540 32.83 -11.32 -6.43
CA ASP A 540 33.69 -10.14 -6.58
C ASP A 540 33.21 -8.91 -5.78
N SER A 541 32.87 -7.80 -6.44
CA SER A 541 32.45 -6.55 -5.83
C SER A 541 31.12 -6.64 -5.06
N ALA A 542 30.22 -7.57 -5.40
CA ALA A 542 28.93 -7.73 -4.74
C ALA A 542 29.07 -8.06 -3.24
N HIS A 543 30.18 -8.69 -2.83
CA HIS A 543 30.49 -8.90 -1.42
C HIS A 543 30.59 -7.56 -0.65
N ARG A 544 31.25 -6.55 -1.24
CA ARG A 544 31.44 -5.23 -0.60
C ARG A 544 30.12 -4.49 -0.42
N ASP A 545 29.20 -4.71 -1.34
CA ASP A 545 27.86 -4.12 -1.33
C ASP A 545 27.00 -4.74 -0.23
N LEU A 546 26.99 -6.07 -0.12
CA LEU A 546 26.29 -6.78 0.96
C LEU A 546 26.89 -6.46 2.35
N ILE A 547 28.22 -6.41 2.49
CA ILE A 547 28.88 -6.03 3.74
C ILE A 547 28.51 -4.60 4.13
N SER A 548 28.54 -3.66 3.18
CA SER A 548 28.13 -2.29 3.48
C SER A 548 26.65 -2.17 3.79
N SER A 549 25.78 -2.98 3.17
CA SER A 549 24.37 -3.05 3.53
C SER A 549 24.23 -3.52 4.98
N ALA A 550 24.87 -4.61 5.37
CA ALA A 550 24.84 -5.12 6.75
C ALA A 550 25.32 -4.08 7.79
N LEU A 551 26.27 -3.23 7.41
CA LEU A 551 26.81 -2.16 8.26
C LEU A 551 25.97 -0.87 8.28
N THR A 552 24.92 -0.77 7.47
CA THR A 552 24.08 0.44 7.36
C THR A 552 22.60 0.17 7.62
N THR A 553 22.14 -1.07 7.44
CA THR A 553 20.80 -1.52 7.82
C THR A 553 20.68 -1.64 9.33
N ARG A 554 19.51 -1.33 9.90
CA ARG A 554 19.20 -1.57 11.32
C ARG A 554 19.12 -3.07 11.58
N SER A 555 20.25 -3.67 11.91
CA SER A 555 20.30 -5.07 12.35
C SER A 555 20.09 -5.16 13.87
N ARG A 556 19.50 -6.25 14.36
CA ARG A 556 19.49 -6.58 15.81
C ARG A 556 20.75 -7.33 16.21
N ARG A 557 21.31 -8.11 15.28
CA ARG A 557 22.53 -8.90 15.45
C ARG A 557 23.43 -8.73 14.22
N LEU A 558 24.68 -8.35 14.45
CA LEU A 558 25.70 -8.24 13.40
C LEU A 558 26.93 -9.03 13.85
N ALA A 559 27.48 -9.89 12.99
CA ALA A 559 28.79 -10.50 13.20
C ALA A 559 29.68 -10.31 11.98
N VAL A 560 30.93 -9.92 12.18
CA VAL A 560 31.95 -9.86 11.14
C VAL A 560 33.11 -10.76 11.54
N THR A 561 33.42 -11.74 10.70
CA THR A 561 34.45 -12.75 10.99
C THR A 561 35.51 -12.77 9.90
N ASP A 562 36.77 -12.72 10.29
CA ASP A 562 37.89 -12.84 9.37
C ASP A 562 39.15 -13.27 10.13
N ASP A 563 39.98 -14.08 9.47
CA ASP A 563 41.31 -14.43 9.99
C ASP A 563 42.39 -13.42 9.56
N ARG A 564 42.01 -12.39 8.78
CA ARG A 564 42.89 -11.34 8.27
C ARG A 564 42.35 -9.96 8.60
N ILE A 565 43.26 -9.01 8.82
CA ILE A 565 42.94 -7.60 9.00
C ILE A 565 43.87 -6.77 8.10
N ASP A 566 43.31 -5.91 7.26
CA ASP A 566 44.05 -4.93 6.45
C ASP A 566 43.70 -3.49 6.91
N PRO A 567 44.69 -2.61 7.14
CA PRO A 567 44.46 -1.22 7.54
C PRO A 567 43.53 -0.41 6.62
N ARG A 568 43.43 -0.79 5.33
CA ARG A 568 42.57 -0.10 4.35
C ARG A 568 41.08 -0.32 4.63
N VAL A 569 40.71 -1.50 5.15
CA VAL A 569 39.34 -1.85 5.53
C VAL A 569 39.10 -1.57 7.01
N ALA A 570 40.06 -1.94 7.85
CA ALA A 570 40.09 -1.68 9.29
C ALA A 570 40.48 -0.22 9.61
N ASN A 571 39.62 0.70 9.17
CA ASN A 571 39.82 2.13 9.28
C ASN A 571 38.76 2.80 10.19
N ASP A 572 38.89 4.11 10.39
CA ASP A 572 37.98 4.86 11.28
C ASP A 572 36.53 4.89 10.77
N LEU A 573 36.31 4.74 9.45
CA LEU A 573 34.96 4.67 8.87
C LEU A 573 34.27 3.36 9.23
N MET A 574 34.97 2.23 9.13
CA MET A 574 34.46 0.93 9.58
C MET A 574 34.12 0.96 11.06
N ALA A 575 34.99 1.55 11.88
CA ALA A 575 34.76 1.69 13.32
C ALA A 575 33.52 2.53 13.63
N ARG A 576 33.31 3.64 12.92
CA ARG A 576 32.11 4.46 13.07
C ARG A 576 30.84 3.68 12.72
N ARG A 577 30.82 2.99 11.59
CA ARG A 577 29.65 2.19 11.16
C ARG A 577 29.30 1.10 12.16
N VAL A 578 30.29 0.39 12.70
CA VAL A 578 30.08 -0.62 13.74
C VAL A 578 29.46 0.01 15.00
N ARG A 579 29.96 1.18 15.43
CA ARG A 579 29.39 1.92 16.57
C ARG A 579 27.98 2.42 16.29
N ASP A 580 27.70 2.92 15.09
CA ASP A 580 26.37 3.40 14.70
C ASP A 580 25.34 2.26 14.76
N VAL A 581 25.73 1.06 14.32
CA VAL A 581 24.90 -0.15 14.43
C VAL A 581 24.66 -0.53 15.89
N ALA A 582 25.70 -0.54 16.74
CA ALA A 582 25.57 -0.83 18.16
C ALA A 582 24.72 0.22 18.92
N ALA A 583 24.89 1.50 18.59
CA ALA A 583 24.08 2.61 19.14
C ALA A 583 22.60 2.51 18.74
N GLY A 584 22.29 1.82 17.64
CA GLY A 584 20.93 1.45 17.24
C GLY A 584 20.32 0.32 18.06
N GLY A 585 21.02 -0.22 19.07
CA GLY A 585 20.56 -1.31 19.93
C GLY A 585 20.97 -2.72 19.48
N ALA A 586 21.81 -2.83 18.45
CA ALA A 586 22.28 -4.11 17.93
C ALA A 586 23.36 -4.74 18.82
N SER A 587 23.40 -6.07 18.88
CA SER A 587 24.56 -6.81 19.38
C SER A 587 25.55 -7.07 18.24
N VAL A 588 26.74 -6.47 18.31
CA VAL A 588 27.78 -6.56 17.27
C VAL A 588 28.94 -7.42 17.72
N HIS A 589 29.30 -8.42 16.91
CA HIS A 589 30.39 -9.36 17.18
C HIS A 589 31.51 -9.23 16.15
N LEU A 590 32.74 -9.00 16.60
CA LEU A 590 33.93 -9.06 15.75
C LEU A 590 34.78 -10.27 16.15
N VAL A 591 34.90 -11.25 15.26
CA VAL A 591 35.70 -12.46 15.51
C VAL A 591 36.94 -12.42 14.62
N HIS A 592 38.10 -12.25 15.23
CA HIS A 592 39.37 -12.20 14.51
C HIS A 592 40.54 -12.66 15.39
N PRO A 593 41.62 -13.23 14.83
CA PRO A 593 42.79 -13.65 15.60
C PRO A 593 43.57 -12.45 16.15
N GLN A 594 44.41 -12.70 17.18
CA GLN A 594 45.44 -11.74 17.62
C GLN A 594 46.54 -11.65 16.55
N THR A 595 46.29 -10.93 15.46
CA THR A 595 47.25 -10.78 14.37
C THR A 595 48.09 -9.51 14.50
N HIS A 596 49.37 -9.61 14.17
CA HIS A 596 50.20 -8.46 13.82
C HIS A 596 49.73 -7.88 12.48
N VAL A 597 49.14 -6.69 12.52
CA VAL A 597 48.73 -6.00 11.29
C VAL A 597 49.93 -5.26 10.70
N SER A 598 50.27 -5.56 9.45
CA SER A 598 51.32 -4.84 8.72
C SER A 598 50.78 -3.47 8.28
N GLY A 599 51.09 -2.41 9.04
CA GLY A 599 50.69 -1.03 8.76
C GLY A 599 49.89 -0.40 9.91
N LYS A 600 49.59 0.90 9.79
CA LYS A 600 48.81 1.64 10.80
C LYS A 600 47.31 1.47 10.54
N ILE A 601 46.65 0.62 11.34
CA ILE A 601 45.18 0.57 11.46
C ILE A 601 44.66 1.96 11.87
N GLY A 602 43.44 2.31 11.45
CA GLY A 602 42.76 3.52 11.94
C GLY A 602 42.69 3.56 13.46
N LYS A 603 42.93 4.73 14.07
CA LYS A 603 42.97 4.89 15.53
C LYS A 603 41.66 4.46 16.18
N ALA A 604 40.52 4.86 15.59
CA ALA A 604 39.21 4.55 16.14
C ALA A 604 38.85 3.06 16.01
N PHE A 605 39.39 2.36 15.01
CA PHE A 605 39.24 0.91 14.86
C PHE A 605 40.14 0.16 15.84
N ALA A 606 41.38 0.62 16.04
CA ALA A 606 42.28 0.05 17.05
C ALA A 606 41.68 0.17 18.47
N GLU A 607 41.07 1.33 18.80
CA GLU A 607 40.31 1.54 20.04
C GLU A 607 39.11 0.60 20.15
N LEU A 608 38.39 0.37 19.04
CA LEU A 608 37.25 -0.56 19.01
C LEU A 608 37.68 -2.00 19.29
N LEU A 609 38.85 -2.42 18.81
CA LEU A 609 39.37 -3.77 19.08
C LEU A 609 39.84 -3.98 20.53
N THR A 610 40.08 -2.91 21.29
CA THR A 610 40.55 -2.96 22.67
C THR A 610 39.46 -2.63 23.70
N ALA A 611 38.47 -1.82 23.34
CA ALA A 611 37.37 -1.44 24.21
C ALA A 611 36.24 -2.48 24.19
N GLN A 612 35.75 -2.87 25.37
CA GLN A 612 34.42 -3.46 25.50
C GLN A 612 33.42 -2.32 25.61
N GLU A 613 32.90 -1.87 24.47
CA GLU A 613 31.82 -0.88 24.39
C GLU A 613 30.46 -1.59 24.57
N ALA A 614 29.44 -0.89 25.07
CA ALA A 614 28.11 -1.47 25.23
C ALA A 614 27.55 -1.92 23.88
N GLY A 615 27.15 -3.19 23.77
CA GLY A 615 26.64 -3.79 22.53
C GLY A 615 27.72 -4.28 21.54
N ILE A 616 29.02 -4.08 21.82
CA ILE A 616 30.12 -4.54 20.94
C ILE A 616 30.95 -5.63 21.65
N HIS A 617 31.10 -6.78 20.99
CA HIS A 617 31.78 -7.96 21.50
C HIS A 617 32.93 -8.35 20.57
N VAL A 618 34.17 -8.15 21.02
CA VAL A 618 35.37 -8.54 20.26
C VAL A 618 35.91 -9.87 20.77
N GLN A 619 35.90 -10.91 19.93
CA GLN A 619 36.46 -12.23 20.21
C GLN A 619 37.82 -12.39 19.51
N ARG A 620 38.90 -12.42 20.29
CA ARG A 620 40.27 -12.53 19.79
C ARG A 620 40.70 -13.98 19.58
N ARG A 621 40.10 -14.65 18.60
CA ARG A 621 40.38 -16.05 18.22
C ARG A 621 40.30 -16.21 16.71
N ARG A 622 40.88 -17.27 16.17
CA ARG A 622 40.64 -17.60 14.75
C ARG A 622 39.14 -17.84 14.53
N ALA A 623 38.63 -17.25 13.46
CA ALA A 623 37.27 -17.40 13.02
C ALA A 623 37.08 -18.72 12.25
N GLY A 624 38.11 -19.17 11.51
CA GLY A 624 38.02 -20.34 10.64
C GLY A 624 37.14 -20.13 9.40
N VAL A 625 36.58 -18.92 9.25
CA VAL A 625 35.63 -18.53 8.20
C VAL A 625 35.65 -17.04 7.96
N ARG A 626 35.49 -16.65 6.70
CA ARG A 626 35.31 -15.26 6.27
C ARG A 626 33.84 -15.05 5.99
N ALA A 627 33.16 -14.36 6.90
CA ALA A 627 31.71 -14.21 6.84
C ALA A 627 31.23 -12.92 7.48
N VAL A 628 30.02 -12.52 7.07
CA VAL A 628 29.22 -11.49 7.73
C VAL A 628 27.83 -12.06 7.99
N LEU A 629 27.41 -12.03 9.25
CA LEU A 629 26.05 -12.38 9.66
C LEU A 629 25.30 -11.11 10.01
N SER A 630 24.08 -10.94 9.50
CA SER A 630 23.18 -9.84 9.81
C SER A 630 21.77 -10.41 9.99
N ASP A 631 21.28 -10.40 11.23
CA ASP A 631 20.00 -10.99 11.64
C ASP A 631 19.79 -12.44 11.16
N ASP A 632 18.94 -12.62 10.15
CA ASP A 632 18.54 -13.90 9.56
C ASP A 632 19.30 -14.20 8.25
N SER A 633 20.39 -13.48 7.99
CA SER A 633 21.21 -13.60 6.78
C SER A 633 22.69 -13.85 7.09
N VAL A 634 23.33 -14.68 6.26
CA VAL A 634 24.75 -15.04 6.35
C VAL A 634 25.39 -14.91 4.97
N LEU A 635 26.39 -14.03 4.86
CA LEU A 635 27.31 -13.96 3.73
C LEU A 635 28.58 -14.74 4.08
N LEU A 636 28.96 -15.74 3.28
CA LEU A 636 30.15 -16.57 3.50
C LEU A 636 30.86 -16.88 2.18
N GLY A 637 32.19 -16.88 2.17
CA GLY A 637 32.93 -17.33 0.99
C GLY A 637 34.43 -17.08 1.06
N SER A 638 35.03 -16.88 -0.11
CA SER A 638 36.45 -16.56 -0.21
C SER A 638 36.78 -15.09 0.07
N PHE A 639 35.79 -14.19 0.00
CA PHE A 639 35.98 -12.76 0.24
C PHE A 639 36.30 -12.47 1.71
N SER A 640 37.27 -11.60 1.96
CA SER A 640 37.72 -11.20 3.32
C SER A 640 36.99 -9.93 3.76
N PRO A 641 36.06 -9.97 4.75
CA PRO A 641 35.34 -8.76 5.16
C PRO A 641 36.20 -7.73 5.90
N LEU A 642 37.35 -8.13 6.44
CA LEU A 642 38.27 -7.24 7.16
C LEU A 642 39.60 -7.00 6.43
N SER A 643 39.74 -7.49 5.19
CA SER A 643 40.97 -7.33 4.39
C SER A 643 40.67 -7.01 2.93
N GLU A 644 41.41 -6.06 2.34
CA GLU A 644 41.47 -5.96 0.89
C GLU A 644 42.42 -7.04 0.37
N GLY A 645 41.95 -7.90 -0.54
CA GLY A 645 42.83 -8.80 -1.28
C GLY A 645 44.01 -8.05 -1.92
N PRO A 646 45.13 -8.73 -2.24
CA PRO A 646 46.28 -8.10 -2.85
C PRO A 646 45.84 -7.40 -4.15
N ARG A 647 45.89 -6.06 -4.17
CA ARG A 647 45.79 -5.29 -5.42
C ARG A 647 47.07 -5.58 -6.20
N GLY A 648 46.98 -6.43 -7.21
CA GLY A 648 48.04 -6.54 -8.20
C GLY A 648 48.16 -5.20 -8.90
N ASN A 649 49.25 -4.46 -8.68
CA ASN A 649 49.60 -3.35 -9.55
C ASN A 649 49.77 -3.94 -10.97
N ALA A 650 48.82 -3.64 -11.86
CA ALA A 650 48.83 -3.96 -13.30
C ALA A 650 48.55 -5.41 -13.77
N ALA A 651 48.07 -6.33 -12.92
CA ALA A 651 47.57 -7.65 -13.35
C ALA A 651 46.19 -7.92 -12.74
N GLY A 652 45.26 -8.44 -13.54
CA GLY A 652 43.81 -8.52 -13.26
C GLY A 652 43.40 -9.00 -11.85
N ARG A 653 42.18 -8.63 -11.46
CA ARG A 653 41.64 -8.92 -10.12
C ARG A 653 41.36 -10.42 -9.96
N VAL A 654 41.63 -10.94 -8.76
CA VAL A 654 41.44 -12.34 -8.39
C VAL A 654 39.94 -12.64 -8.26
N GLY A 655 39.43 -13.64 -9.00
CA GLY A 655 38.02 -14.03 -8.98
C GLY A 655 37.60 -14.61 -7.62
N GLN A 656 36.57 -14.03 -7.00
CA GLN A 656 36.10 -14.39 -5.65
C GLN A 656 34.64 -14.84 -5.69
N VAL A 657 34.33 -15.88 -4.92
CA VAL A 657 32.99 -16.47 -4.84
C VAL A 657 32.59 -16.69 -3.38
N GLY A 658 31.33 -16.42 -3.10
CA GLY A 658 30.67 -16.74 -1.85
C GLY A 658 29.19 -17.02 -2.08
N ILE A 659 28.49 -17.23 -0.99
CA ILE A 659 27.04 -17.39 -0.95
C ILE A 659 26.44 -16.44 0.08
N HIS A 660 25.24 -15.96 -0.23
CA HIS A 660 24.38 -15.24 0.69
C HIS A 660 23.18 -16.13 1.00
N VAL A 661 23.12 -16.61 2.23
CA VAL A 661 22.08 -17.50 2.74
C VAL A 661 21.11 -16.67 3.57
N ARG A 662 19.83 -16.68 3.22
CA ARG A 662 18.74 -16.08 4.01
C ARG A 662 17.89 -17.19 4.60
N GLY A 663 17.85 -17.26 5.93
CA GLY A 663 17.04 -18.22 6.67
C GLY A 663 17.39 -18.20 8.15
N VAL A 664 16.36 -18.06 8.97
CA VAL A 664 16.45 -17.88 10.43
C VAL A 664 17.24 -19.03 11.08
N ASP A 665 16.80 -20.27 10.84
CA ASP A 665 17.38 -21.45 11.48
C ASP A 665 18.84 -21.65 11.11
N PHE A 666 19.19 -21.37 9.84
CA PHE A 666 20.57 -21.45 9.39
C PHE A 666 21.43 -20.35 10.00
N ALA A 667 20.95 -19.11 10.05
CA ALA A 667 21.68 -17.99 10.66
C ALA A 667 21.93 -18.23 12.15
N ASP A 668 20.95 -18.81 12.87
CA ASP A 668 21.09 -19.17 14.28
C ASP A 668 22.08 -20.34 14.48
N ALA A 669 22.03 -21.38 13.64
CA ALA A 669 23.01 -22.46 13.66
C ALA A 669 24.44 -21.97 13.35
N PHE A 670 24.57 -21.06 12.37
CA PHE A 670 25.85 -20.45 12.02
C PHE A 670 26.40 -19.57 13.15
N ALA A 671 25.55 -18.76 13.79
CA ALA A 671 25.92 -17.98 14.96
C ALA A 671 26.38 -18.89 16.13
N ALA A 672 25.67 -19.99 16.37
CA ALA A 672 26.03 -20.96 17.40
C ALA A 672 27.41 -21.60 17.14
N ALA A 673 27.72 -21.98 15.90
CA ALA A 673 29.04 -22.48 15.52
C ALA A 673 30.16 -21.45 15.73
N LEU A 674 29.84 -20.16 15.62
CA LEU A 674 30.72 -19.04 15.95
C LEU A 674 30.74 -18.69 17.45
N GLY A 675 30.03 -19.42 18.31
CA GLY A 675 29.93 -19.10 19.74
C GLY A 675 29.31 -17.72 20.00
N ILE A 676 28.39 -17.30 19.13
CA ILE A 676 27.66 -16.04 19.22
C ILE A 676 26.25 -16.36 19.75
N PRO A 677 25.80 -15.72 20.86
CA PRO A 677 24.49 -15.99 21.42
C PRO A 677 23.36 -15.52 20.48
N PRO A 678 22.15 -16.12 20.59
CA PRO A 678 20.97 -15.60 19.91
C PRO A 678 20.67 -14.17 20.37
N GLY A 679 20.17 -13.33 19.46
CA GLY A 679 19.96 -11.90 19.73
C GLY A 679 18.93 -11.63 20.85
N PRO A 680 19.09 -10.54 21.62
CA PRO A 680 18.15 -10.18 22.69
C PRO A 680 16.75 -9.86 22.14
N GLY A 681 15.70 -10.40 22.79
CA GLY A 681 14.29 -10.10 22.47
C GLY A 681 13.52 -11.15 21.67
N ARG A 682 14.08 -12.34 21.42
CA ARG A 682 13.33 -13.49 20.87
C ARG A 682 12.83 -14.37 22.01
N PRO A 683 11.52 -14.53 22.26
CA PRO A 683 11.05 -15.63 23.10
C PRO A 683 11.54 -16.93 22.47
N GLY A 684 12.15 -17.82 23.27
CA GLY A 684 12.65 -19.10 22.79
C GLY A 684 11.54 -19.79 21.99
N VAL A 685 11.81 -20.11 20.73
CA VAL A 685 10.82 -20.70 19.82
C VAL A 685 10.25 -21.95 20.52
N PRO A 686 8.96 -21.95 20.94
CA PRO A 686 8.34 -23.19 21.36
C PRO A 686 8.35 -24.08 20.11
N THR A 687 8.95 -25.26 20.24
CA THR A 687 8.95 -26.28 19.19
C THR A 687 7.50 -26.42 18.70
N PRO A 688 7.21 -26.17 17.42
CA PRO A 688 5.83 -26.17 16.94
C PRO A 688 5.26 -27.58 17.16
N ARG A 689 4.24 -27.69 18.00
CA ARG A 689 3.41 -28.90 18.08
C ARG A 689 2.85 -29.14 16.67
N PRO A 690 3.11 -30.30 16.05
CA PRO A 690 2.46 -30.64 14.79
C PRO A 690 0.97 -30.85 15.10
N GLY A 691 0.09 -30.03 14.53
CA GLY A 691 -1.35 -30.33 14.49
C GLY A 691 -2.33 -29.23 14.87
N ALA A 692 -1.89 -28.03 15.28
CA ALA A 692 -2.83 -26.92 15.49
C ALA A 692 -2.82 -25.97 14.27
N PRO A 693 -3.87 -25.93 13.44
CA PRO A 693 -4.00 -24.87 12.44
C PRO A 693 -4.14 -23.54 13.20
N ALA A 694 -3.13 -22.68 13.09
CA ALA A 694 -3.26 -21.28 13.50
C ALA A 694 -4.43 -20.70 12.72
N ALA A 695 -5.48 -20.24 13.42
CA ALA A 695 -6.64 -19.63 12.79
C ALA A 695 -6.18 -18.42 11.95
N PRO A 696 -6.20 -18.49 10.62
CA PRO A 696 -5.78 -17.37 9.78
C PRO A 696 -6.96 -16.42 9.58
N GLY A 697 -6.70 -15.12 9.55
CA GLY A 697 -7.35 -14.26 8.54
C GLY A 697 -8.44 -13.27 8.96
N ARG A 698 -9.01 -13.31 10.17
CA ARG A 698 -10.28 -12.60 10.40
C ARG A 698 -10.24 -11.05 10.34
N SER A 699 -9.08 -10.39 10.50
CA SER A 699 -8.98 -8.92 10.51
C SER A 699 -8.43 -8.28 9.22
N ARG A 700 -7.91 -9.06 8.27
CA ARG A 700 -7.32 -8.54 7.01
C ARG A 700 -8.36 -8.13 5.96
N ALA A 701 -9.57 -8.66 6.05
CA ALA A 701 -10.62 -8.35 5.07
C ALA A 701 -11.09 -6.89 5.19
N ALA A 702 -11.27 -6.36 6.40
CA ALA A 702 -11.87 -5.03 6.58
C ALA A 702 -10.98 -3.88 6.06
N ARG A 703 -9.66 -3.96 6.25
CA ARG A 703 -8.72 -2.90 5.84
C ARG A 703 -8.56 -2.83 4.31
N SER A 704 -8.35 -3.98 3.67
CA SER A 704 -8.21 -4.08 2.22
C SER A 704 -9.50 -3.73 1.45
N VAL A 705 -10.67 -3.88 2.10
CA VAL A 705 -11.97 -3.58 1.49
C VAL A 705 -12.45 -2.15 1.74
N ALA A 706 -11.99 -1.47 2.81
CA ALA A 706 -12.54 -0.17 3.22
C ALA A 706 -12.44 0.92 2.15
N LEU A 707 -11.30 1.06 1.46
CA LEU A 707 -11.14 2.04 0.37
C LEU A 707 -11.92 1.62 -0.89
N PRO A 708 -11.75 0.40 -1.45
CA PRO A 708 -12.52 -0.03 -2.62
C PRO A 708 -14.03 0.10 -2.44
N LEU A 709 -14.54 -0.25 -1.25
CA LEU A 709 -15.96 -0.15 -0.93
C LEU A 709 -16.45 1.30 -0.92
N LEU A 710 -15.70 2.21 -0.29
CA LEU A 710 -16.05 3.64 -0.26
C LEU A 710 -16.09 4.22 -1.68
N GLU A 711 -15.10 3.92 -2.51
CA GLU A 711 -15.06 4.38 -3.89
C GLU A 711 -16.17 3.78 -4.74
N GLN A 712 -16.43 2.47 -4.61
CA GLN A 712 -17.53 1.82 -5.34
C GLN A 712 -18.87 2.45 -4.96
N ALA A 713 -19.09 2.72 -3.66
CA ALA A 713 -20.30 3.37 -3.18
C ALA A 713 -20.42 4.82 -3.70
N ARG A 714 -19.32 5.58 -3.77
CA ARG A 714 -19.30 6.94 -4.34
C ARG A 714 -19.56 6.97 -5.86
N ARG A 715 -19.15 5.94 -6.61
CA ARG A 715 -19.43 5.81 -8.05
C ARG A 715 -20.89 5.54 -8.35
N ALA A 716 -21.61 4.90 -7.42
CA ALA A 716 -22.99 4.53 -7.62
C ALA A 716 -23.89 5.78 -7.64
N ALA A 717 -24.27 6.19 -8.85
CA ALA A 717 -25.15 7.33 -9.07
C ALA A 717 -26.57 7.05 -8.55
N GLY A 718 -27.26 8.10 -8.09
CA GLY A 718 -28.65 8.04 -7.62
C GLY A 718 -28.78 8.18 -6.10
N ARG A 719 -30.02 8.39 -5.63
CA ARG A 719 -30.31 8.61 -4.21
C ARG A 719 -29.98 7.38 -3.35
N ASP A 720 -30.14 6.19 -3.92
CA ASP A 720 -30.02 4.90 -3.23
C ASP A 720 -28.78 4.10 -3.65
N GLY A 721 -28.04 4.54 -4.68
CA GLY A 721 -26.91 3.81 -5.25
C GLY A 721 -25.81 3.52 -4.21
N PHE A 722 -25.49 4.50 -3.37
CA PHE A 722 -24.49 4.35 -2.31
C PHE A 722 -24.88 3.26 -1.30
N ALA A 723 -26.13 3.29 -0.81
CA ALA A 723 -26.62 2.33 0.18
C ALA A 723 -26.75 0.92 -0.41
N SER A 724 -27.18 0.81 -1.68
CA SER A 724 -27.28 -0.47 -2.39
C SER A 724 -25.92 -1.17 -2.53
N VAL A 725 -24.88 -0.44 -2.95
CA VAL A 725 -23.53 -1.01 -3.09
C VAL A 725 -22.98 -1.47 -1.75
N ILE A 726 -23.15 -0.65 -0.70
CA ILE A 726 -22.75 -1.03 0.64
C ILE A 726 -23.50 -2.30 1.06
N GLY A 727 -24.83 -2.35 0.90
CA GLY A 727 -25.64 -3.50 1.30
C GLY A 727 -25.25 -4.79 0.59
N GLU A 728 -24.94 -4.73 -0.71
CA GLU A 728 -24.49 -5.89 -1.47
C GLU A 728 -23.14 -6.40 -0.96
N ARG A 729 -22.15 -5.51 -0.83
CA ARG A 729 -20.77 -5.86 -0.50
C ARG A 729 -20.53 -6.17 0.97
N ILE A 730 -21.19 -5.46 1.87
CA ILE A 730 -21.07 -5.70 3.31
C ILE A 730 -21.58 -7.09 3.68
N GLY A 731 -22.57 -7.62 2.95
CA GLY A 731 -23.06 -8.97 3.16
C GLY A 731 -22.02 -10.07 2.86
N GLU A 732 -20.94 -9.74 2.16
CA GLU A 732 -19.83 -10.64 1.87
C GLU A 732 -18.73 -10.60 2.95
N LEU A 733 -18.84 -9.71 3.95
CA LEU A 733 -17.81 -9.47 4.96
C LEU A 733 -18.11 -10.21 6.27
N ASP A 734 -17.09 -10.85 6.83
CA ASP A 734 -17.17 -11.52 8.14
C ASP A 734 -17.36 -10.51 9.30
N ASP A 735 -16.80 -9.31 9.18
CA ASP A 735 -16.88 -8.24 10.19
C ASP A 735 -17.11 -6.86 9.51
N PRO A 736 -18.38 -6.45 9.36
CA PRO A 736 -18.72 -5.18 8.71
C PRO A 736 -18.47 -3.96 9.60
N TRP A 737 -18.46 -4.15 10.93
CA TRP A 737 -18.23 -3.07 11.89
C TRP A 737 -16.79 -2.56 11.83
N ALA A 738 -15.83 -3.46 11.60
CA ALA A 738 -14.43 -3.08 11.40
C ALA A 738 -14.22 -2.13 10.20
N VAL A 739 -15.05 -2.21 9.15
CA VAL A 739 -14.98 -1.26 8.02
C VAL A 739 -15.49 0.13 8.43
N LEU A 740 -16.58 0.19 9.21
CA LEU A 740 -17.13 1.45 9.69
C LEU A 740 -16.18 2.15 10.68
N ASP A 741 -15.53 1.40 11.58
CA ASP A 741 -14.50 1.93 12.46
C ASP A 741 -13.34 2.55 11.66
N ARG A 742 -12.97 1.95 10.52
CA ARG A 742 -11.92 2.49 9.63
C ARG A 742 -12.39 3.77 8.95
N TRP A 743 -13.63 3.81 8.48
CA TRP A 743 -14.20 5.01 7.88
C TRP A 743 -14.26 6.17 8.89
N GLU A 744 -14.61 5.90 10.15
CA GLU A 744 -14.57 6.91 11.22
C GLU A 744 -13.15 7.42 11.48
N ASN A 745 -12.19 6.51 11.65
CA ASN A 745 -10.80 6.85 11.90
C ASN A 745 -10.18 7.66 10.73
N ALA A 746 -10.55 7.31 9.50
CA ALA A 746 -10.18 8.03 8.30
C ALA A 746 -10.92 9.37 8.13
N ARG A 747 -11.91 9.67 8.99
CA ARG A 747 -12.78 10.86 8.94
C ARG A 747 -13.57 10.97 7.64
N VAL A 748 -14.12 9.85 7.18
CA VAL A 748 -15.12 9.85 6.10
C VAL A 748 -16.28 10.79 6.50
N PRO A 749 -16.82 11.61 5.57
CA PRO A 749 -17.90 12.54 5.88
C PRO A 749 -19.06 11.86 6.61
N ALA A 750 -19.56 12.47 7.68
CA ALA A 750 -20.60 11.88 8.54
C ALA A 750 -21.86 11.46 7.76
N ALA A 751 -22.20 12.16 6.67
CA ALA A 751 -23.34 11.79 5.81
C ALA A 751 -23.14 10.45 5.08
N GLU A 752 -21.91 10.13 4.66
CA GLU A 752 -21.57 8.85 4.03
C GLU A 752 -21.49 7.74 5.10
N LEU A 753 -20.83 8.03 6.23
CA LEU A 753 -20.74 7.11 7.36
C LEU A 753 -22.13 6.71 7.88
N ARG A 754 -23.05 7.67 8.01
CA ARG A 754 -24.45 7.43 8.41
C ARG A 754 -25.16 6.44 7.50
N ARG A 755 -25.00 6.58 6.17
CA ARG A 755 -25.57 5.63 5.20
C ARG A 755 -24.98 4.24 5.37
N GLY A 756 -23.67 4.15 5.59
CA GLY A 756 -23.00 2.89 5.88
C GLY A 756 -23.55 2.22 7.13
N VAL A 757 -23.57 2.94 8.26
CA VAL A 757 -24.06 2.43 9.56
C VAL A 757 -25.52 1.97 9.46
N ALA A 758 -26.39 2.77 8.84
CA ALA A 758 -27.81 2.42 8.68
C ALA A 758 -28.02 1.11 7.89
N VAL A 759 -27.21 0.87 6.86
CA VAL A 759 -27.26 -0.37 6.07
C VAL A 759 -26.81 -1.58 6.88
N VAL A 760 -25.77 -1.45 7.72
CA VAL A 760 -25.32 -2.55 8.59
C VAL A 760 -26.38 -2.87 9.65
N LEU A 761 -26.91 -1.84 10.33
CA LEU A 761 -27.93 -2.01 11.37
C LEU A 761 -29.21 -2.69 10.86
N GLY A 762 -29.68 -2.30 9.67
CA GLY A 762 -30.91 -2.86 9.09
C GLY A 762 -30.80 -4.33 8.69
N ARG A 763 -29.58 -4.89 8.62
CA ARG A 763 -29.34 -6.28 8.20
C ARG A 763 -29.38 -7.27 9.37
N ASP A 764 -28.85 -6.84 10.50
CA ASP A 764 -28.79 -7.64 11.74
C ASP A 764 -30.19 -7.92 12.33
N ASP A 765 -31.21 -7.10 12.01
CA ASP A 765 -32.59 -7.31 12.48
C ASP A 765 -33.33 -8.44 11.73
N ASP A 766 -32.99 -8.69 10.46
CA ASP A 766 -33.63 -9.74 9.65
C ASP A 766 -33.25 -11.16 10.12
N GLY A 767 -32.19 -11.30 10.93
CA GLY A 767 -31.74 -12.59 11.48
C GLY A 767 -32.35 -12.97 12.83
N ALA A 768 -33.07 -12.06 13.49
CA ALA A 768 -33.53 -12.25 14.88
C ALA A 768 -35.05 -12.42 15.05
N ILE A 769 -35.83 -12.46 13.95
CA ILE A 769 -37.30 -12.50 14.00
C ILE A 769 -37.88 -13.94 13.92
N ASP A 770 -37.07 -14.99 13.75
CA ASP A 770 -37.60 -16.37 13.68
C ASP A 770 -37.49 -17.15 15.02
N ASP A 771 -38.61 -17.79 15.37
CA ASP A 771 -38.92 -18.66 16.52
C ASP A 771 -39.15 -18.05 17.92
N GLY A 772 -40.40 -17.64 18.18
CA GLY A 772 -40.83 -17.34 19.54
C GLY A 772 -42.32 -17.12 19.82
N ALA A 773 -43.24 -17.50 18.93
CA ALA A 773 -44.69 -17.43 19.20
C ALA A 773 -45.33 -18.84 19.21
N GLY A 774 -44.85 -19.69 20.12
CA GLY A 774 -45.50 -20.95 20.49
C GLY A 774 -46.35 -20.75 21.74
N THR A 775 -47.66 -20.54 21.56
CA THR A 775 -48.65 -20.60 22.63
C THR A 775 -48.76 -22.02 23.18
N GLY A 776 -48.23 -22.25 24.37
CA GLY A 776 -48.27 -23.53 25.06
C GLY A 776 -48.61 -23.36 26.54
N THR A 777 -49.89 -23.26 26.85
CA THR A 777 -50.43 -23.36 28.21
C THR A 777 -50.31 -24.81 28.69
N GLY A 778 -49.56 -25.05 29.77
CA GLY A 778 -49.42 -26.37 30.37
C GLY A 778 -48.85 -26.30 31.77
N ALA A 779 -49.75 -26.30 32.77
CA ALA A 779 -49.41 -26.40 34.18
C ALA A 779 -48.96 -27.83 34.55
N GLY A 780 -47.93 -27.95 35.39
CA GLY A 780 -47.51 -29.21 36.01
C GLY A 780 -46.29 -29.00 36.94
N PRO A 781 -46.35 -29.37 38.23
CA PRO A 781 -45.44 -28.85 39.25
C PRO A 781 -44.29 -29.79 39.65
N GLY A 782 -43.23 -29.19 40.19
CA GLY A 782 -42.30 -29.83 41.13
C GLY A 782 -41.00 -30.34 40.54
N VAL A 783 -39.88 -29.78 40.99
CA VAL A 783 -38.69 -30.46 41.54
C VAL A 783 -37.71 -29.37 42.06
N GLU A 784 -36.98 -29.75 43.10
CA GLU A 784 -36.21 -29.01 44.12
C GLU A 784 -35.19 -27.93 43.69
N PRO A 785 -34.84 -27.00 44.61
CA PRO A 785 -33.80 -26.00 44.39
C PRO A 785 -32.39 -26.57 44.59
N ALA A 786 -31.49 -26.28 43.65
CA ALA A 786 -30.05 -26.50 43.80
C ALA A 786 -29.42 -25.39 44.69
N PRO A 787 -28.30 -25.68 45.40
CA PRO A 787 -27.90 -24.93 46.58
C PRO A 787 -27.17 -23.63 46.25
N GLU A 788 -27.31 -22.67 47.18
CA GLU A 788 -26.49 -21.46 47.31
C GLU A 788 -24.98 -21.77 47.24
N PRO A 789 -24.18 -20.99 46.49
CA PRO A 789 -22.75 -20.94 46.71
C PRO A 789 -22.42 -20.01 47.88
N ALA A 790 -21.64 -20.53 48.82
CA ALA A 790 -21.06 -19.83 49.96
C ALA A 790 -20.06 -18.72 49.53
N PRO A 791 -19.78 -17.73 50.39
CA PRO A 791 -19.00 -16.55 50.06
C PRO A 791 -17.49 -16.77 50.24
N GLU A 792 -16.73 -15.77 49.76
CA GLU A 792 -15.31 -15.49 50.03
C GLU A 792 -14.27 -16.00 49.01
N ALA A 793 -13.79 -15.07 48.19
CA ALA A 793 -12.37 -14.77 48.06
C ALA A 793 -12.20 -13.33 47.53
N GLU A 794 -12.10 -12.37 48.46
CA GLU A 794 -11.45 -11.08 48.21
C GLU A 794 -9.95 -11.35 48.01
N ASP A 795 -9.41 -11.05 46.82
CA ASP A 795 -8.12 -10.38 46.58
C ASP A 795 -7.64 -10.66 45.15
N GLY A 796 -7.61 -9.61 44.35
CA GLY A 796 -7.07 -9.65 43.00
C GLY A 796 -7.45 -8.38 42.26
N ALA A 797 -6.61 -7.35 42.38
CA ALA A 797 -6.70 -6.13 41.59
C ALA A 797 -6.68 -6.48 40.10
N GLU A 798 -7.86 -6.59 39.49
CA GLU A 798 -8.02 -6.58 38.04
C GLU A 798 -7.89 -5.12 37.57
N ASP A 799 -6.82 -4.89 36.82
CA ASP A 799 -6.59 -3.70 36.01
C ASP A 799 -7.87 -3.31 35.27
N GLY A 800 -8.23 -2.04 35.34
CA GLY A 800 -9.45 -1.45 34.78
C GLY A 800 -9.54 -1.56 33.26
N ALA A 801 -9.90 -2.73 32.76
CA ALA A 801 -10.40 -2.91 31.41
C ALA A 801 -11.81 -2.34 31.36
N GLU A 802 -11.97 -1.16 30.76
CA GLU A 802 -13.28 -0.59 30.47
C GLU A 802 -14.17 -1.63 29.76
N PRO A 803 -15.46 -1.74 30.11
CA PRO A 803 -16.36 -2.67 29.46
C PRO A 803 -16.42 -2.38 27.96
N VAL A 804 -16.07 -3.37 27.14
CA VAL A 804 -16.12 -3.27 25.67
C VAL A 804 -17.58 -3.23 25.25
N VAL A 805 -18.09 -2.04 24.95
CA VAL A 805 -19.45 -1.83 24.42
C VAL A 805 -19.57 -2.56 23.07
N PRO A 806 -20.61 -3.39 22.84
CA PRO A 806 -20.83 -4.05 21.57
C PRO A 806 -20.82 -3.05 20.39
N PRO A 807 -20.19 -3.39 19.24
CA PRO A 807 -20.10 -2.46 18.10
C PRO A 807 -21.46 -1.91 17.65
N ARG A 808 -22.49 -2.75 17.62
CA ARG A 808 -23.86 -2.37 17.27
C ARG A 808 -24.42 -1.26 18.17
N GLU A 809 -24.22 -1.37 19.48
CA GLU A 809 -24.70 -0.41 20.46
C GLU A 809 -23.98 0.94 20.30
N ARG A 810 -22.65 0.92 20.18
CA ARG A 810 -21.84 2.13 19.91
C ARG A 810 -22.33 2.87 18.68
N TRP A 811 -22.56 2.16 17.57
CA TRP A 811 -22.97 2.76 16.31
C TRP A 811 -24.41 3.27 16.31
N THR A 812 -25.31 2.63 17.08
CA THR A 812 -26.68 3.10 17.30
C THR A 812 -26.67 4.42 18.09
N VAL A 813 -25.89 4.49 19.16
CA VAL A 813 -25.70 5.73 19.95
C VAL A 813 -25.11 6.84 19.08
N TRP A 814 -24.12 6.53 18.25
CA TRP A 814 -23.52 7.49 17.32
C TRP A 814 -24.55 8.07 16.34
N LEU A 815 -25.43 7.26 15.76
CA LEU A 815 -26.49 7.72 14.85
C LEU A 815 -27.49 8.65 15.53
N VAL A 816 -27.93 8.31 16.75
CA VAL A 816 -28.83 9.16 17.53
C VAL A 816 -28.18 10.51 17.82
N ALA A 817 -26.91 10.53 18.24
CA ALA A 817 -26.17 11.76 18.50
C ALA A 817 -25.95 12.60 17.22
N ASP A 818 -25.68 11.98 16.06
CA ASP A 818 -25.61 12.68 14.77
C ASP A 818 -26.97 13.27 14.37
N ALA A 819 -28.07 12.53 14.55
CA ALA A 819 -29.41 13.00 14.26
C ALA A 819 -29.81 14.19 15.14
N TRP A 820 -29.50 14.16 16.44
CA TRP A 820 -29.76 15.29 17.35
C TRP A 820 -28.94 16.54 16.99
N ARG A 821 -27.67 16.39 16.60
CA ARG A 821 -26.84 17.51 16.14
C ARG A 821 -27.41 18.19 14.90
N ARG A 822 -28.08 17.42 14.02
CA ARG A 822 -28.77 17.92 12.83
C ARG A 822 -30.20 18.39 13.05
N ARG A 823 -30.71 18.33 14.30
CA ARG A 823 -32.11 18.62 14.64
C ARG A 823 -33.11 17.68 13.95
N ALA A 824 -32.69 16.47 13.57
CA ALA A 824 -33.54 15.44 12.97
C ALA A 824 -34.06 14.51 14.07
N PHE A 825 -34.93 15.02 14.92
CA PHE A 825 -35.42 14.31 16.10
C PHE A 825 -36.35 13.14 15.73
N VAL A 826 -37.10 13.24 14.62
CA VAL A 826 -37.89 12.12 14.10
C VAL A 826 -36.99 10.95 13.67
N GLU A 827 -35.89 11.24 12.96
CA GLU A 827 -34.89 10.24 12.58
C GLU A 827 -34.28 9.57 13.82
N ALA A 828 -33.92 10.38 14.83
CA ALA A 828 -33.39 9.87 16.08
C ALA A 828 -34.37 8.98 16.86
N ALA A 829 -35.67 9.27 16.82
CA ALA A 829 -36.69 8.44 17.44
C ALA A 829 -36.87 7.08 16.75
N VAL A 830 -36.73 7.04 15.41
CA VAL A 830 -36.76 5.78 14.67
C VAL A 830 -35.55 4.92 15.03
N VAL A 831 -34.35 5.50 15.01
CA VAL A 831 -33.11 4.77 15.36
C VAL A 831 -33.06 4.42 16.85
N GLY A 832 -33.56 5.31 17.71
CA GLY A 832 -33.54 5.17 19.17
C GLY A 832 -34.29 3.94 19.69
N ARG A 833 -35.18 3.34 18.88
CA ARG A 833 -35.84 2.05 19.19
C ARG A 833 -34.87 0.87 19.24
N LEU A 834 -33.68 1.01 18.64
CA LEU A 834 -32.62 0.00 18.66
C LEU A 834 -31.70 0.14 19.89
N LEU A 835 -31.88 1.19 20.71
CA LEU A 835 -31.11 1.37 21.94
C LEU A 835 -31.58 0.38 23.01
N THR A 836 -30.61 -0.15 23.74
CA THR A 836 -30.79 -1.04 24.90
C THR A 836 -31.30 -0.31 26.13
N ASP A 837 -30.93 0.97 26.29
CA ASP A 837 -31.40 1.84 27.37
C ASP A 837 -32.81 2.38 27.08
N PRO A 838 -33.85 1.95 27.82
CA PRO A 838 -35.22 2.41 27.61
C PRO A 838 -35.38 3.91 27.86
N ALA A 839 -34.59 4.51 28.75
CA ALA A 839 -34.65 5.94 29.02
C ALA A 839 -34.09 6.75 27.84
N ALA A 840 -33.01 6.29 27.21
CA ALA A 840 -32.46 6.92 26.01
C ALA A 840 -33.43 6.80 24.81
N ALA A 841 -34.07 5.63 24.63
CA ALA A 841 -35.10 5.43 23.61
C ALA A 841 -36.32 6.35 23.82
N ALA A 842 -36.82 6.45 25.06
CA ALA A 842 -37.92 7.34 25.42
C ALA A 842 -37.56 8.82 25.25
N ALA A 843 -36.32 9.23 25.54
CA ALA A 843 -35.86 10.59 25.27
C ALA A 843 -35.84 10.91 23.77
N CYS A 844 -35.43 9.95 22.93
CA CYS A 844 -35.49 10.12 21.47
C CYS A 844 -36.94 10.31 20.99
N ALA A 845 -37.87 9.49 21.49
CA ALA A 845 -39.29 9.60 21.17
C ALA A 845 -39.88 10.94 21.64
N ALA A 846 -39.61 11.38 22.86
CA ALA A 846 -40.07 12.67 23.38
C ALA A 846 -39.51 13.85 22.56
N ALA A 847 -38.22 13.81 22.19
CA ALA A 847 -37.57 14.89 21.44
C ALA A 847 -38.23 15.16 20.08
N THR A 848 -38.98 14.22 19.50
CA THR A 848 -39.73 14.43 18.25
C THR A 848 -40.69 15.63 18.34
N GLY A 849 -41.17 15.96 19.55
CA GLY A 849 -42.04 17.10 19.84
C GLY A 849 -41.42 18.45 19.51
N LEU A 850 -40.10 18.52 19.31
CA LEU A 850 -39.39 19.73 18.88
C LEU A 850 -39.46 19.96 17.36
N GLU A 851 -39.61 18.87 16.60
CA GLU A 851 -39.66 18.89 15.14
C GLU A 851 -41.12 18.83 14.65
N VAL A 852 -41.92 17.93 15.23
CA VAL A 852 -43.31 17.66 14.85
C VAL A 852 -44.19 17.50 16.09
N GLY A 853 -45.41 18.02 16.04
CA GLY A 853 -46.38 17.85 17.13
C GLY A 853 -47.78 18.31 16.71
N PRO A 854 -48.80 18.11 17.56
CA PRO A 854 -48.73 17.49 18.88
C PRO A 854 -48.50 15.96 18.84
N LEU A 855 -47.75 15.43 19.81
CA LEU A 855 -47.43 14.00 19.96
C LEU A 855 -48.48 13.19 20.73
N LYS A 856 -49.28 13.83 21.61
CA LYS A 856 -50.33 13.19 22.42
C LYS A 856 -49.78 12.02 23.27
N ASP A 857 -50.44 10.85 23.25
CA ASP A 857 -50.12 9.66 24.05
C ASP A 857 -48.64 9.26 23.99
N LEU A 858 -47.99 9.42 22.83
CA LEU A 858 -46.57 9.08 22.67
C LEU A 858 -45.66 9.88 23.62
N LEU A 859 -46.00 11.15 23.87
CA LEU A 859 -45.24 11.99 24.79
C LEU A 859 -45.48 11.58 26.25
N VAL A 860 -46.72 11.20 26.60
CA VAL A 860 -47.08 10.73 27.94
C VAL A 860 -46.38 9.40 28.25
N ASP A 861 -46.44 8.44 27.34
CA ASP A 861 -45.77 7.15 27.47
C ASP A 861 -44.25 7.31 27.64
N SER A 862 -43.64 8.18 26.82
CA SER A 862 -42.22 8.49 26.94
C SER A 862 -41.89 9.15 28.29
N ALA A 863 -42.76 10.04 28.79
CA ALA A 863 -42.56 10.72 30.06
C ALA A 863 -42.63 9.77 31.25
N LEU A 864 -43.53 8.78 31.22
CA LEU A 864 -43.63 7.74 32.25
C LEU A 864 -42.33 6.92 32.35
N ILE A 865 -41.81 6.46 31.20
CA ILE A 865 -40.53 5.72 31.16
C ILE A 865 -39.38 6.60 31.70
N LEU A 866 -39.35 7.88 31.32
CA LEU A 866 -38.32 8.80 31.80
C LEU A 866 -38.44 9.09 33.31
N ALA A 867 -39.65 9.13 33.87
CA ALA A 867 -39.88 9.42 35.28
C ALA A 867 -39.34 8.34 36.23
N GLU A 868 -39.30 7.08 35.77
CA GLU A 868 -38.80 5.93 36.53
C GLU A 868 -37.26 5.95 36.68
N GLY A 869 -36.54 6.71 35.85
CA GLY A 869 -35.08 6.78 35.85
C GLY A 869 -34.48 8.03 36.54
N GLY A 870 -33.24 7.93 37.00
CA GLY A 870 -32.42 9.07 37.46
C GLY A 870 -31.63 9.79 36.35
N SER A 871 -31.97 9.54 35.08
CA SER A 871 -31.13 9.91 33.92
C SER A 871 -31.29 11.38 33.50
N PRO A 872 -30.22 12.04 32.98
CA PRO A 872 -30.29 13.33 32.27
C PRO A 872 -31.33 13.37 31.14
N ALA A 873 -31.70 12.20 30.60
CA ALA A 873 -32.78 12.01 29.63
C ALA A 873 -34.12 12.66 30.03
N ARG A 874 -34.41 12.79 31.34
CA ARG A 874 -35.63 13.44 31.85
C ARG A 874 -35.77 14.90 31.43
N ALA A 875 -34.66 15.61 31.32
CA ALA A 875 -34.67 17.00 30.87
C ALA A 875 -35.23 17.12 29.45
N VAL A 876 -34.96 16.15 28.58
CA VAL A 876 -35.49 16.09 27.21
C VAL A 876 -37.01 15.92 27.24
N GLY A 877 -37.55 15.03 28.07
CA GLY A 877 -39.00 14.85 28.22
C GLY A 877 -39.71 16.11 28.72
N ALA A 878 -39.12 16.82 29.69
CA ALA A 878 -39.67 18.08 30.19
C ALA A 878 -39.66 19.18 29.10
N VAL A 879 -38.58 19.30 28.32
CA VAL A 879 -38.50 20.25 27.20
C VAL A 879 -39.46 19.88 26.07
N ALA A 880 -39.64 18.60 25.79
CA ALA A 880 -40.67 18.14 24.85
C ALA A 880 -42.07 18.53 25.32
N GLY A 881 -42.38 18.42 26.61
CA GLY A 881 -43.62 18.95 27.21
C GLY A 881 -43.80 20.46 27.02
N MET A 882 -42.71 21.24 27.14
CA MET A 882 -42.74 22.67 26.81
C MET A 882 -43.01 22.92 25.32
N ALA A 883 -42.38 22.16 24.43
CA ALA A 883 -42.58 22.28 22.99
C ALA A 883 -44.01 21.92 22.59
N GLU A 884 -44.55 20.83 23.13
CA GLU A 884 -45.94 20.41 22.96
C GLU A 884 -46.92 21.53 23.36
N THR A 885 -46.69 22.12 24.54
CA THR A 885 -47.55 23.18 25.09
C THR A 885 -47.42 24.49 24.30
N LEU A 886 -46.19 24.95 24.06
CA LEU A 886 -45.92 26.28 23.50
C LEU A 886 -45.93 26.33 21.99
N LEU A 887 -45.40 25.32 21.29
CA LEU A 887 -45.28 25.35 19.83
C LEU A 887 -46.51 24.73 19.15
N TRP A 888 -47.14 23.74 19.79
CA TRP A 888 -48.21 22.95 19.18
C TRP A 888 -49.56 23.09 19.87
N GLY A 889 -49.61 23.58 21.11
CA GLY A 889 -50.83 23.75 21.89
C GLY A 889 -51.44 22.43 22.38
N GLY A 890 -50.65 21.36 22.50
CA GLY A 890 -51.12 20.07 23.02
C GLY A 890 -51.37 20.13 24.54
N PRO A 891 -52.53 19.64 25.05
CA PRO A 891 -52.84 19.64 26.48
C PRO A 891 -51.89 18.77 27.33
N GLU A 892 -51.40 17.66 26.75
CA GLU A 892 -50.55 16.67 27.42
C GLU A 892 -49.19 17.25 27.84
N GLY A 893 -48.72 18.29 27.14
CA GLY A 893 -47.46 18.94 27.44
C GLY A 893 -47.39 19.51 28.87
N SER A 894 -48.50 20.08 29.36
CA SER A 894 -48.56 20.66 30.72
C SER A 894 -48.41 19.61 31.82
N GLU A 895 -49.01 18.43 31.62
CA GLU A 895 -48.91 17.28 32.52
C GLU A 895 -47.48 16.74 32.55
N VAL A 896 -46.86 16.60 31.37
CA VAL A 896 -45.48 16.11 31.22
C VAL A 896 -44.47 17.08 31.85
N ILE A 897 -44.66 18.39 31.71
CA ILE A 897 -43.86 19.39 32.44
C ILE A 897 -43.99 19.16 33.94
N GLY A 898 -45.21 18.99 34.47
CA GLY A 898 -45.44 18.73 35.90
C GLY A 898 -44.72 17.48 36.41
N MET A 899 -44.65 16.42 35.59
CA MET A 899 -43.99 15.16 35.92
C MET A 899 -42.45 15.26 35.92
N LEU A 900 -41.88 16.03 34.98
CA LEU A 900 -40.44 15.98 34.68
C LEU A 900 -39.66 17.27 35.01
N ALA A 901 -40.32 18.38 35.36
CA ALA A 901 -39.66 19.67 35.60
C ALA A 901 -38.61 19.66 36.73
N GLY A 902 -38.67 18.68 37.65
CA GLY A 902 -37.64 18.48 38.67
C GLY A 902 -36.26 18.16 38.11
N ALA A 903 -36.18 17.60 36.90
CA ALA A 903 -34.91 17.27 36.23
C ALA A 903 -34.29 18.46 35.47
N LEU A 904 -35.02 19.58 35.34
CA LEU A 904 -34.52 20.76 34.63
C LEU A 904 -33.61 21.60 35.53
N PRO A 905 -32.58 22.24 34.94
CA PRO A 905 -31.84 23.34 35.58
C PRO A 905 -32.75 24.49 36.02
N ASP A 906 -32.25 25.39 36.88
CA ASP A 906 -33.10 26.36 37.58
C ASP A 906 -33.77 27.38 36.65
N ARG A 907 -33.08 27.90 35.61
CA ARG A 907 -33.74 28.82 34.65
C ARG A 907 -34.73 28.08 33.78
N TRP A 908 -34.38 26.88 33.34
CA TRP A 908 -35.27 26.00 32.59
C TRP A 908 -36.53 25.62 33.37
N ARG A 909 -36.43 25.41 34.69
CA ARG A 909 -37.60 25.12 35.54
C ARG A 909 -38.57 26.30 35.61
N ARG A 910 -38.06 27.54 35.65
CA ARG A 910 -38.90 28.76 35.59
C ARG A 910 -39.58 28.89 34.23
N LEU A 911 -38.84 28.66 33.14
CA LEU A 911 -39.40 28.66 31.79
C LEU A 911 -40.48 27.59 31.64
N GLY A 912 -40.27 26.40 32.21
CA GLY A 912 -41.26 25.31 32.26
C GLY A 912 -42.51 25.69 33.04
N ALA A 913 -42.38 26.34 34.20
CA ALA A 913 -43.52 26.82 34.96
C ALA A 913 -44.36 27.84 34.16
N LEU A 914 -43.71 28.77 33.45
CA LEU A 914 -44.40 29.71 32.56
C LEU A 914 -45.06 29.01 31.37
N ALA A 915 -44.41 28.00 30.80
CA ALA A 915 -44.99 27.20 29.72
C ALA A 915 -46.27 26.48 30.18
N ALA A 916 -46.27 25.90 31.38
CA ALA A 916 -47.41 25.20 31.95
C ALA A 916 -48.61 26.12 32.28
N GLU A 917 -48.42 27.44 32.43
CA GLU A 917 -49.51 28.42 32.58
C GLU A 917 -50.32 28.62 31.27
N ARG A 918 -49.83 28.14 30.12
CA ARG A 918 -50.49 28.36 28.83
C ARG A 918 -51.79 27.54 28.74
N GLU A 919 -52.86 28.20 28.28
CA GLU A 919 -54.13 27.54 28.01
C GLU A 919 -53.99 26.47 26.91
N PRO A 920 -54.47 25.24 27.14
CA PRO A 920 -54.44 24.18 26.13
C PRO A 920 -55.11 24.56 24.81
N GLY A 921 -54.62 24.01 23.70
CA GLY A 921 -55.17 24.24 22.36
C GLY A 921 -54.72 25.55 21.70
N ARG A 922 -53.84 26.33 22.34
CA ARG A 922 -53.41 27.65 21.84
C ARG A 922 -51.88 27.73 21.68
N PRO A 923 -51.30 27.31 20.54
CA PRO A 923 -49.87 27.47 20.29
C PRO A 923 -49.45 28.94 20.26
N LEU A 924 -48.16 29.21 20.44
CA LEU A 924 -47.57 30.52 20.23
C LEU A 924 -47.68 30.91 18.75
N PRO A 925 -48.04 32.17 18.43
CA PRO A 925 -48.14 32.63 17.05
C PRO A 925 -46.75 32.93 16.46
N MET A 926 -45.87 31.93 16.39
CA MET A 926 -44.48 32.08 15.97
C MET A 926 -44.33 32.73 14.58
N LYS A 927 -45.22 32.40 13.65
CA LYS A 927 -45.27 33.03 12.31
C LYS A 927 -45.55 34.53 12.39
N ALA A 928 -46.38 34.96 13.33
CA ALA A 928 -46.69 36.37 13.51
C ALA A 928 -45.50 37.14 14.10
N PHE A 929 -44.72 36.55 15.01
CA PHE A 929 -43.47 37.14 15.50
C PHE A 929 -42.44 37.27 14.38
N THR A 930 -42.24 36.22 13.57
CA THR A 930 -41.34 36.29 12.41
C THR A 930 -41.78 37.34 11.39
N ALA A 931 -43.09 37.44 11.12
CA ALA A 931 -43.63 38.47 10.22
C ALA A 931 -43.44 39.89 10.80
N ALA A 932 -43.71 40.09 12.09
CA ALA A 932 -43.49 41.38 12.76
C ALA A 932 -42.01 41.81 12.73
N MET A 933 -41.10 40.85 12.91
CA MET A 933 -39.65 41.05 12.83
C MET A 933 -39.19 41.39 11.41
N ALA A 934 -39.69 40.68 10.40
CA ALA A 934 -39.43 41.00 8.99
C ALA A 934 -39.92 42.42 8.66
N HIS A 935 -41.12 42.79 9.09
CA HIS A 935 -41.65 44.14 8.92
C HIS A 935 -40.84 45.21 9.67
N ALA A 936 -40.29 44.92 10.84
CA ALA A 936 -39.39 45.85 11.56
C ALA A 936 -38.05 46.03 10.81
N ALA A 937 -37.47 44.94 10.31
CA ALA A 937 -36.25 44.98 9.51
C ALA A 937 -36.45 45.70 8.17
N ASP A 938 -37.56 45.43 7.47
CA ASP A 938 -37.93 46.10 6.23
C ASP A 938 -38.11 47.61 6.44
N ARG A 939 -38.74 48.02 7.56
CA ARG A 939 -38.83 49.44 7.94
C ARG A 939 -37.46 50.06 8.22
N ALA A 940 -36.59 49.39 8.97
CA ALA A 940 -35.24 49.91 9.25
C ALA A 940 -34.37 50.00 7.98
N ALA A 941 -34.50 49.04 7.07
CA ALA A 941 -33.86 49.08 5.76
C ALA A 941 -34.42 50.21 4.88
N ALA A 942 -35.74 50.42 4.90
CA ALA A 942 -36.39 51.53 4.22
C ALA A 942 -35.91 52.89 4.76
N GLU A 943 -35.80 53.05 6.09
CA GLU A 943 -35.24 54.26 6.72
C GLU A 943 -33.79 54.52 6.29
N THR A 944 -32.97 53.48 6.25
CA THR A 944 -31.58 53.59 5.78
C THR A 944 -31.53 54.00 4.30
N ALA A 945 -32.38 53.40 3.47
CA ALA A 945 -32.48 53.74 2.05
C ALA A 945 -32.99 55.18 1.83
N TRP A 946 -33.90 55.66 2.67
CA TRP A 946 -34.31 57.06 2.68
C TRP A 946 -33.14 57.99 3.04
N ALA A 947 -32.37 57.68 4.08
CA ALA A 947 -31.19 58.45 4.45
C ALA A 947 -30.12 58.48 3.33
N ASP A 948 -29.90 57.35 2.66
CA ASP A 948 -29.00 57.25 1.51
C ASP A 948 -29.48 58.09 0.32
N LEU A 949 -30.79 58.10 0.05
CA LEU A 949 -31.37 58.97 -0.98
C LEU A 949 -31.11 60.45 -0.67
N ALA A 950 -31.30 60.88 0.58
CA ALA A 950 -30.97 62.25 0.98
C ALA A 950 -29.49 62.55 0.75
N GLY A 951 -28.58 61.64 1.11
CA GLY A 951 -27.13 61.78 0.88
C GLY A 951 -26.75 61.84 -0.61
N GLN A 952 -27.39 61.03 -1.46
CA GLN A 952 -27.19 61.07 -2.91
C GLN A 952 -27.65 62.40 -3.50
N ILE A 953 -28.79 62.92 -3.05
CA ILE A 953 -29.33 64.21 -3.46
C ILE A 953 -28.39 65.35 -3.02
N ASP A 954 -27.93 65.35 -1.77
CA ASP A 954 -26.97 66.34 -1.24
C ASP A 954 -25.62 66.31 -1.98
N HIS A 955 -25.20 65.14 -2.48
CA HIS A 955 -24.04 65.04 -3.36
C HIS A 955 -24.30 65.68 -4.73
N ILE A 956 -25.45 65.43 -5.34
CA ILE A 956 -25.81 66.01 -6.64
C ILE A 956 -25.96 67.54 -6.54
N GLU A 957 -26.49 68.07 -5.44
CA GLU A 957 -26.58 69.52 -5.20
C GLU A 957 -25.20 70.19 -5.28
N ARG A 958 -24.18 69.57 -4.66
CA ARG A 958 -22.79 70.05 -4.69
C ARG A 958 -22.13 70.01 -6.06
N LEU A 959 -22.66 69.22 -7.00
CA LEU A 959 -22.11 69.11 -8.36
C LEU A 959 -22.54 70.24 -9.30
N ARG A 960 -23.33 71.23 -8.83
CA ARG A 960 -23.79 72.39 -9.62
C ARG A 960 -22.66 73.03 -10.45
N GLY A 961 -21.48 73.22 -9.84
CA GLY A 961 -20.33 73.86 -10.49
C GLY A 961 -19.62 73.02 -11.56
N ARG A 962 -20.02 71.76 -11.78
CA ARG A 962 -19.44 70.89 -12.83
C ARG A 962 -20.18 70.95 -14.16
N PHE A 963 -21.34 71.60 -14.22
CA PHE A 963 -22.03 71.83 -15.50
C PHE A 963 -21.41 73.05 -16.18
N ASP A 964 -20.61 72.81 -17.22
CA ASP A 964 -19.93 73.82 -18.04
C ASP A 964 -20.83 74.38 -19.17
N PHE A 965 -22.11 73.99 -19.22
CA PHE A 965 -23.08 74.43 -20.21
C PHE A 965 -24.42 74.86 -19.58
N ASP A 966 -25.03 75.88 -20.16
CA ASP A 966 -26.24 76.55 -19.66
C ASP A 966 -27.45 75.62 -19.40
N ALA A 967 -27.69 74.65 -20.30
CA ALA A 967 -28.83 73.74 -20.16
C ALA A 967 -28.67 72.81 -18.95
N GLY A 968 -27.43 72.44 -18.59
CA GLY A 968 -27.13 71.61 -17.43
C GLY A 968 -27.34 72.37 -16.12
N GLN A 969 -26.94 73.64 -16.09
CA GLN A 969 -27.19 74.53 -14.94
C GLN A 969 -28.68 74.80 -14.75
N ALA A 970 -29.42 75.07 -15.83
CA ALA A 970 -30.87 75.28 -15.77
C ALA A 970 -31.64 74.03 -15.28
N MET A 971 -31.25 72.85 -15.76
CA MET A 971 -31.80 71.58 -15.27
C MET A 971 -31.52 71.38 -13.77
N HIS A 972 -30.29 71.64 -13.33
CA HIS A 972 -29.90 71.52 -11.93
C HIS A 972 -30.69 72.49 -11.05
N ASP A 973 -30.75 73.76 -11.42
CA ASP A 973 -31.51 74.79 -10.70
C ASP A 973 -33.00 74.45 -10.62
N GLY A 974 -33.58 73.85 -11.67
CA GLY A 974 -34.95 73.35 -11.67
C GLY A 974 -35.19 72.16 -10.73
N LEU A 975 -34.24 71.22 -10.65
CA LEU A 975 -34.33 70.06 -9.75
C LEU A 975 -34.21 70.44 -8.26
N PHE A 976 -33.50 71.52 -7.94
CA PHE A 976 -33.26 72.01 -6.58
C PHE A 976 -34.04 73.29 -6.21
N GLY A 977 -34.95 73.74 -7.08
CA GLY A 977 -35.80 74.89 -6.80
C GLY A 977 -36.76 74.65 -5.60
N PRO A 978 -37.49 75.69 -5.14
CA PRO A 978 -38.40 75.60 -3.98
C PRO A 978 -39.53 74.56 -4.08
N ARG A 979 -39.71 73.93 -5.24
CA ARG A 979 -40.59 72.78 -5.52
C ARG A 979 -39.94 71.81 -6.52
N GLY A 980 -38.62 71.72 -6.46
CA GLY A 980 -37.84 70.86 -7.33
C GLY A 980 -37.99 69.41 -6.88
N LEU A 981 -38.05 68.50 -7.85
CA LEU A 981 -38.24 67.07 -7.61
C LEU A 981 -37.29 66.49 -6.55
N LEU A 982 -36.01 66.90 -6.56
CA LEU A 982 -35.04 66.38 -5.59
C LEU A 982 -35.19 67.03 -4.22
N VAL A 983 -35.73 68.24 -4.12
CA VAL A 983 -36.06 68.88 -2.83
C VAL A 983 -37.20 68.13 -2.15
N ASP A 984 -38.24 67.76 -2.90
CA ASP A 984 -39.40 67.04 -2.37
C ASP A 984 -39.02 65.62 -1.92
N ILE A 985 -38.23 64.89 -2.71
CA ILE A 985 -37.70 63.57 -2.32
C ILE A 985 -36.82 63.69 -1.07
N ARG A 986 -35.94 64.71 -1.00
CA ARG A 986 -35.08 64.93 0.16
C ARG A 986 -35.87 65.32 1.42
N ALA A 987 -36.94 66.09 1.28
CA ALA A 987 -37.82 66.45 2.39
C ALA A 987 -38.52 65.20 2.94
N ALA A 988 -39.08 64.35 2.07
CA ALA A 988 -39.68 63.07 2.46
C ALA A 988 -38.67 62.07 3.04
N ALA A 989 -37.43 62.08 2.58
CA ALA A 989 -36.37 61.28 3.18
C ALA A 989 -36.05 61.71 4.62
N ARG A 990 -36.15 63.01 4.94
CA ARG A 990 -35.85 63.58 6.27
C ARG A 990 -37.05 63.64 7.20
N ASP A 991 -38.26 63.67 6.67
CA ASP A 991 -39.51 63.69 7.41
C ASP A 991 -40.47 62.62 6.88
N GLY A 992 -40.64 61.57 7.69
CA GLY A 992 -41.49 60.43 7.36
C GLY A 992 -42.95 60.80 7.10
N GLN A 993 -43.46 61.91 7.66
CA GLN A 993 -44.85 62.32 7.46
C GLN A 993 -45.15 62.75 6.01
N LEU A 994 -44.12 63.11 5.24
CA LEU A 994 -44.28 63.57 3.86
C LEU A 994 -44.25 62.42 2.84
N ARG A 995 -43.76 61.23 3.23
CA ARG A 995 -43.54 60.07 2.34
C ARG A 995 -44.83 59.52 1.69
N PRO A 996 -45.98 59.40 2.39
CA PRO A 996 -47.21 58.88 1.77
C PRO A 996 -47.73 59.77 0.62
N SER A 997 -47.39 61.06 0.65
CA SER A 997 -47.80 62.02 -0.39
C SER A 997 -46.84 62.08 -1.58
N LEU A 998 -45.66 61.46 -1.46
CA LEU A 998 -44.58 61.58 -2.44
C LEU A 998 -44.83 60.71 -3.69
N GLU A 999 -45.26 59.46 -3.51
CA GLU A 999 -45.45 58.49 -4.61
C GLU A 999 -46.25 59.04 -5.81
N PRO A 1000 -47.44 59.65 -5.63
CA PRO A 1000 -48.20 60.23 -6.73
C PRO A 1000 -47.55 61.47 -7.37
N ALA A 1001 -46.63 62.16 -6.67
CA ALA A 1001 -45.93 63.35 -7.17
C ALA A 1001 -44.68 63.03 -8.02
N LEU A 1002 -44.18 61.78 -7.99
CA LEU A 1002 -42.96 61.40 -8.70
C LEU A 1002 -43.19 61.15 -10.20
N PRO A 1003 -42.43 61.78 -11.12
CA PRO A 1003 -42.65 61.66 -12.55
C PRO A 1003 -42.38 60.24 -13.05
N ARG A 1004 -43.29 59.70 -13.87
CA ARG A 1004 -43.13 58.37 -14.51
C ARG A 1004 -42.01 58.36 -15.57
N ASN A 1005 -41.75 59.50 -16.22
CA ASN A 1005 -40.68 59.65 -17.20
C ASN A 1005 -39.76 60.81 -16.79
N VAL A 1006 -38.66 60.46 -16.11
CA VAL A 1006 -37.70 61.44 -15.57
C VAL A 1006 -37.05 62.25 -16.68
N ARG A 1007 -36.63 61.62 -17.78
CA ARG A 1007 -36.01 62.34 -18.90
C ARG A 1007 -36.92 63.43 -19.47
N ARG A 1008 -38.19 63.11 -19.71
CA ARG A 1008 -39.18 64.08 -20.19
C ARG A 1008 -39.32 65.25 -19.21
N HIS A 1009 -39.39 64.96 -17.91
CA HIS A 1009 -39.45 65.98 -16.87
C HIS A 1009 -38.20 66.89 -16.87
N LEU A 1010 -37.01 66.33 -17.04
CA LEU A 1010 -35.77 67.11 -17.16
C LEU A 1010 -35.74 68.00 -18.41
N ASP A 1011 -36.17 67.48 -19.56
CA ASP A 1011 -36.31 68.25 -20.80
C ASP A 1011 -37.30 69.42 -20.64
N GLU A 1012 -38.41 69.20 -19.93
CA GLU A 1012 -39.41 70.23 -19.60
C GLU A 1012 -38.84 71.35 -18.71
N LEU A 1013 -38.00 71.01 -17.71
CA LEU A 1013 -37.31 71.99 -16.86
C LEU A 1013 -36.36 72.91 -17.66
N VAL A 1014 -35.60 72.33 -18.59
CA VAL A 1014 -34.66 73.08 -19.45
C VAL A 1014 -35.41 73.97 -20.44
N ALA A 1015 -36.50 73.45 -21.03
CA ALA A 1015 -37.35 74.21 -21.93
C ALA A 1015 -38.02 75.40 -21.22
N ALA A 1016 -38.50 75.20 -19.99
CA ALA A 1016 -39.10 76.27 -19.18
C ALA A 1016 -38.11 77.40 -18.85
N ALA A 1017 -36.80 77.09 -18.78
CA ALA A 1017 -35.73 78.08 -18.60
C ALA A 1017 -35.28 78.75 -19.91
N GLY A 1018 -35.94 78.44 -21.05
CA GLY A 1018 -35.62 79.02 -22.37
C GLY A 1018 -34.26 78.59 -22.93
N LYS A 1019 -33.72 77.45 -22.48
CA LYS A 1019 -32.41 76.94 -22.92
C LYS A 1019 -32.55 75.88 -24.02
N ALA A 1020 -31.46 75.65 -24.75
CA ALA A 1020 -31.43 74.64 -25.81
C ALA A 1020 -31.58 73.20 -25.25
N PRO A 1021 -32.18 72.26 -26.01
CA PRO A 1021 -32.37 70.88 -25.56
C PRO A 1021 -31.06 70.20 -25.15
N ILE A 1022 -31.10 69.35 -24.12
CA ILE A 1022 -29.90 68.62 -23.66
C ILE A 1022 -29.49 67.57 -24.69
N ALA A 1023 -28.21 67.57 -25.05
CA ALA A 1023 -27.59 66.48 -25.82
C ALA A 1023 -27.37 65.25 -24.91
N TRP A 1024 -28.41 64.46 -24.70
CA TRP A 1024 -28.41 63.35 -23.72
C TRP A 1024 -27.28 62.33 -23.88
N ARG A 1025 -26.74 62.15 -25.10
CA ARG A 1025 -25.61 61.22 -25.34
C ARG A 1025 -24.41 61.46 -24.43
N SER A 1026 -24.12 62.72 -24.05
CA SER A 1026 -23.02 63.07 -23.15
C SER A 1026 -23.42 63.12 -21.67
N GLN A 1027 -24.71 63.02 -21.35
CA GLN A 1027 -25.26 63.20 -19.99
C GLN A 1027 -26.04 61.98 -19.47
N LEU A 1028 -25.91 60.82 -20.14
CA LEU A 1028 -26.60 59.57 -19.77
C LEU A 1028 -26.34 59.16 -18.31
N THR A 1029 -25.13 59.38 -17.80
CA THR A 1029 -24.77 59.01 -16.42
C THR A 1029 -25.55 59.85 -15.40
N PHE A 1030 -25.72 61.15 -15.66
CA PHE A 1030 -26.51 62.02 -14.78
C PHE A 1030 -28.00 61.66 -14.83
N GLN A 1031 -28.54 61.47 -16.05
CA GLN A 1031 -29.93 61.03 -16.26
C GLN A 1031 -30.24 59.74 -15.50
N ARG A 1032 -29.41 58.70 -15.68
CA ARG A 1032 -29.57 57.41 -15.00
C ARG A 1032 -29.51 57.53 -13.48
N ARG A 1033 -28.72 58.47 -12.96
CA ARG A 1033 -28.62 58.72 -11.51
C ARG A 1033 -29.91 59.34 -10.95
N ILE A 1034 -30.49 60.33 -11.64
CA ILE A 1034 -31.79 60.89 -11.25
C ILE A 1034 -32.91 59.85 -11.39
N GLU A 1035 -32.91 59.07 -12.47
CA GLU A 1035 -33.85 57.95 -12.65
C GLU A 1035 -33.78 56.93 -11.53
N SER A 1036 -32.57 56.58 -11.08
CA SER A 1036 -32.38 55.68 -9.95
C SER A 1036 -32.96 56.26 -8.66
N ILE A 1037 -32.69 57.54 -8.35
CA ILE A 1037 -33.21 58.21 -7.15
C ILE A 1037 -34.75 58.23 -7.15
N VAL A 1038 -35.37 58.59 -8.28
CA VAL A 1038 -36.83 58.66 -8.40
C VAL A 1038 -37.47 57.28 -8.31
N ARG A 1039 -36.85 56.26 -8.92
CA ARG A 1039 -37.35 54.88 -8.84
C ARG A 1039 -37.29 54.36 -7.41
N THR A 1040 -36.16 54.50 -6.73
CA THR A 1040 -35.99 54.04 -5.35
C THR A 1040 -36.94 54.78 -4.40
N ALA A 1041 -37.09 56.10 -4.53
CA ALA A 1041 -38.06 56.86 -3.74
C ALA A 1041 -39.51 56.38 -3.95
N ARG A 1042 -39.87 55.97 -5.16
CA ARG A 1042 -41.20 55.42 -5.48
C ARG A 1042 -41.43 54.05 -4.83
N GLU A 1043 -40.45 53.17 -4.92
CA GLU A 1043 -40.50 51.83 -4.32
C GLU A 1043 -40.64 51.91 -2.79
N LEU A 1044 -39.87 52.81 -2.15
CA LEU A 1044 -39.94 53.03 -0.71
C LEU A 1044 -41.28 53.63 -0.26
N ALA A 1045 -41.80 54.63 -0.99
CA ALA A 1045 -43.08 55.26 -0.65
C ALA A 1045 -44.28 54.32 -0.82
N ALA A 1046 -44.23 53.38 -1.78
CA ALA A 1046 -45.28 52.37 -1.95
C ALA A 1046 -45.30 51.33 -0.80
N THR A 1047 -44.13 50.96 -0.27
CA THR A 1047 -44.00 49.93 0.77
C THR A 1047 -44.55 50.41 2.13
N GLU A 1048 -44.52 51.72 2.40
CA GLU A 1048 -45.07 52.31 3.64
C GLU A 1048 -46.61 52.29 3.71
N ALA A 1049 -47.31 52.18 2.58
CA ALA A 1049 -48.77 52.17 2.53
C ALA A 1049 -49.40 50.81 2.89
N GLU A 1050 -48.63 49.73 2.88
CA GLU A 1050 -49.14 48.35 3.05
C GLU A 1050 -48.92 47.75 4.45
N SER A 1051 -48.26 48.47 5.36
CA SER A 1051 -47.72 47.88 6.61
C SER A 1051 -48.57 48.14 7.87
N GLU A 1052 -49.67 47.40 8.04
CA GLU A 1052 -50.29 47.20 9.37
C GLU A 1052 -50.67 45.71 9.57
N VAL A 1053 -49.77 44.93 10.16
CA VAL A 1053 -50.08 43.58 10.68
C VAL A 1053 -50.40 43.69 12.16
N SER A 1054 -51.67 43.42 12.51
CA SER A 1054 -52.18 43.54 13.88
C SER A 1054 -52.17 42.18 14.60
N LEU A 1055 -51.54 42.13 15.78
CA LEU A 1055 -51.67 41.04 16.75
C LEU A 1055 -52.93 41.33 17.59
N THR A 1056 -54.06 40.70 17.26
CA THR A 1056 -55.40 41.21 17.62
C THR A 1056 -55.98 40.80 18.99
N ALA A 1057 -55.28 40.06 19.86
CA ALA A 1057 -55.81 39.62 21.16
C ALA A 1057 -55.00 40.15 22.37
N PRO A 1058 -55.56 41.06 23.21
CA PRO A 1058 -54.85 41.70 24.32
C PRO A 1058 -54.29 40.74 25.40
N GLN A 1059 -55.04 39.69 25.75
CA GLN A 1059 -54.63 38.71 26.77
C GLN A 1059 -53.50 37.80 26.29
N GLU A 1060 -53.54 37.39 25.02
CA GLU A 1060 -52.50 36.57 24.40
C GLU A 1060 -51.19 37.35 24.27
N LEU A 1061 -51.29 38.63 23.90
CA LEU A 1061 -50.14 39.53 23.84
C LEU A 1061 -49.49 39.72 25.22
N GLN A 1062 -50.28 39.75 26.30
CA GLN A 1062 -49.76 39.86 27.66
C GLN A 1062 -48.96 38.62 28.09
N TYR A 1063 -49.45 37.42 27.79
CA TYR A 1063 -48.72 36.18 28.04
C TYR A 1063 -47.40 36.15 27.24
N CYS A 1064 -47.46 36.44 25.94
CA CYS A 1064 -46.28 36.48 25.08
C CYS A 1064 -45.25 37.51 25.54
N ARG A 1065 -45.68 38.68 26.05
CA ARG A 1065 -44.77 39.67 26.66
C ARG A 1065 -44.09 39.15 27.92
N ARG A 1066 -44.82 38.47 28.82
CA ARG A 1066 -44.24 37.87 30.02
C ARG A 1066 -43.20 36.80 29.67
N LEU A 1067 -43.57 35.88 28.77
CA LEU A 1067 -42.68 34.81 28.32
C LEU A 1067 -41.46 35.37 27.58
N GLY A 1068 -41.67 36.34 26.68
CA GLY A 1068 -40.61 37.04 25.96
C GLY A 1068 -39.66 37.81 26.88
N ALA A 1069 -40.17 38.43 27.94
CA ALA A 1069 -39.34 39.11 28.94
C ALA A 1069 -38.47 38.13 29.76
N GLU A 1070 -39.01 36.97 30.13
CA GLU A 1070 -38.21 35.91 30.78
C GLU A 1070 -37.11 35.41 29.83
N LEU A 1071 -37.46 35.12 28.57
CA LEU A 1071 -36.49 34.72 27.55
C LEU A 1071 -35.41 35.79 27.36
N ALA A 1072 -35.79 37.08 27.29
CA ALA A 1072 -34.85 38.19 27.14
C ALA A 1072 -33.88 38.33 28.31
N THR A 1073 -34.35 38.06 29.53
CA THR A 1073 -33.56 38.19 30.76
C THR A 1073 -32.58 37.03 30.96
N SER A 1074 -32.97 35.82 30.57
CA SER A 1074 -32.22 34.59 30.86
C SER A 1074 -31.68 33.85 29.63
N TRP A 1075 -31.68 34.48 28.44
CA TRP A 1075 -31.30 33.83 27.18
C TRP A 1075 -29.93 33.12 27.24
N ASP A 1076 -28.87 33.86 27.58
CA ASP A 1076 -27.51 33.33 27.60
C ASP A 1076 -27.31 32.26 28.67
N GLU A 1077 -28.00 32.42 29.81
CA GLU A 1077 -28.00 31.46 30.92
C GLU A 1077 -28.69 30.16 30.52
N LEU A 1078 -29.82 30.24 29.78
CA LEU A 1078 -30.55 29.07 29.27
C LEU A 1078 -29.69 28.26 28.29
N PHE A 1079 -28.94 28.92 27.39
CA PHE A 1079 -27.97 28.25 26.50
C PHE A 1079 -26.81 27.63 27.28
N SER A 1080 -26.28 28.34 28.28
CA SER A 1080 -25.20 27.84 29.15
C SER A 1080 -25.63 26.62 29.96
N GLU A 1081 -26.80 26.67 30.60
CA GLU A 1081 -27.37 25.54 31.34
C GLU A 1081 -27.65 24.34 30.42
N ALA A 1082 -28.15 24.57 29.20
CA ALA A 1082 -28.34 23.52 28.21
C ALA A 1082 -27.02 22.86 27.78
N GLY A 1083 -25.95 23.63 27.63
CA GLY A 1083 -24.60 23.12 27.33
C GLY A 1083 -23.95 22.37 28.50
N GLY A 1084 -24.40 22.59 29.73
CA GLY A 1084 -23.96 21.88 30.93
C GLY A 1084 -24.64 20.51 31.14
N VAL A 1085 -25.72 20.23 30.41
CA VAL A 1085 -26.36 18.90 30.42
C VAL A 1085 -25.52 17.93 29.59
N THR A 1086 -25.25 16.75 30.14
CA THR A 1086 -24.44 15.70 29.49
C THR A 1086 -24.89 15.45 28.06
N GLU A 1087 -23.95 15.51 27.10
CA GLU A 1087 -24.26 15.16 25.72
C GLU A 1087 -24.75 13.71 25.62
N PRO A 1088 -25.76 13.43 24.77
CA PRO A 1088 -26.34 14.34 23.78
C PRO A 1088 -27.57 15.13 24.32
N TYR A 1089 -27.99 14.96 25.58
CA TYR A 1089 -29.28 15.43 26.12
C TYR A 1089 -29.46 16.96 26.22
N GLY A 1090 -28.39 17.74 26.13
CA GLY A 1090 -28.48 19.21 26.00
C GLY A 1090 -28.95 19.69 24.61
N LEU A 1091 -28.76 18.89 23.55
CA LEU A 1091 -29.07 19.31 22.17
C LEU A 1091 -30.56 19.62 21.92
N PRO A 1092 -31.53 18.80 22.40
CA PRO A 1092 -32.96 19.13 22.34
C PRO A 1092 -33.31 20.48 23.01
N MET A 1093 -32.66 20.79 24.13
CA MET A 1093 -32.87 22.06 24.86
C MET A 1093 -32.43 23.25 24.01
N ILE A 1094 -31.25 23.16 23.39
CA ILE A 1094 -30.75 24.20 22.47
C ILE A 1094 -31.69 24.37 21.28
N ALA A 1095 -32.17 23.27 20.69
CA ALA A 1095 -33.11 23.31 19.58
C ALA A 1095 -34.43 23.98 19.95
N PHE A 1096 -34.92 23.76 21.16
CA PHE A 1096 -36.13 24.44 21.67
C PHE A 1096 -35.94 25.95 21.76
N LEU A 1097 -34.80 26.43 22.28
CA LEU A 1097 -34.50 27.86 22.31
C LEU A 1097 -34.42 28.45 20.91
N GLU A 1098 -33.76 27.76 19.97
CA GLU A 1098 -33.73 28.18 18.55
C GLU A 1098 -35.15 28.33 17.97
N ARG A 1099 -36.07 27.44 18.33
CA ARG A 1099 -37.48 27.53 17.90
C ARG A 1099 -38.21 28.72 18.53
N LEU A 1100 -37.87 29.12 19.75
CA LEU A 1100 -38.42 30.29 20.45
C LEU A 1100 -37.75 31.61 20.08
N ARG A 1101 -36.67 31.58 19.30
CA ARG A 1101 -35.88 32.76 18.90
C ARG A 1101 -36.72 33.93 18.37
N PRO A 1102 -37.73 33.74 17.49
CA PRO A 1102 -38.54 34.86 17.01
C PRO A 1102 -39.29 35.62 18.13
N LEU A 1103 -39.72 34.93 19.18
CA LEU A 1103 -40.36 35.57 20.34
C LEU A 1103 -39.35 36.36 21.18
N PHE A 1104 -38.16 35.80 21.38
CA PHE A 1104 -37.06 36.49 22.06
C PHE A 1104 -36.64 37.76 21.33
N ASP A 1105 -36.37 37.68 20.02
CA ASP A 1105 -35.93 38.83 19.23
C ASP A 1105 -37.04 39.91 19.18
N TRP A 1106 -38.30 39.49 18.98
CA TRP A 1106 -39.45 40.40 19.04
C TRP A 1106 -39.57 41.11 20.40
N SER A 1107 -39.40 40.38 21.50
CA SER A 1107 -39.45 40.98 22.83
C SER A 1107 -38.32 41.99 23.02
N ARG A 1108 -37.10 41.67 22.59
CA ARG A 1108 -35.94 42.55 22.74
C ARG A 1108 -36.07 43.87 21.98
N GLU A 1109 -36.82 43.92 20.88
CA GLU A 1109 -37.08 45.18 20.16
C GLU A 1109 -38.13 46.08 20.82
N GLN A 1110 -38.94 45.54 21.74
CA GLN A 1110 -39.98 46.30 22.44
C GLN A 1110 -39.47 47.01 23.71
N TRP A 1111 -38.24 46.70 24.15
CA TRP A 1111 -37.58 47.23 25.35
C TRP A 1111 -36.24 47.86 24.99
#